data_AF-A0A271VNR7-F1
#
_entry.id   AF-A0A271VNR7-F1
#
_cell.length_a   1.000
_cell.length_b   1.000
_cell.length_c   1.000
_cell.angle_alpha   90.00
_cell.angle_beta   90.00
_cell.angle_gamma   90.00
#
_symmetry.space_group_name_H-M   'P 1'
#
loop_
_entity.id
_entity.type
_entity.pdbx_description
1 polymer ?
#
loop_
_entity_poly.entity_id
_entity_poly.type
_entity_poly.pdbx_seq_one_letter_code
_entity_poly.pdbx_strand_id
1 'polypeptide(L)'
;MSSEEKLLIKLPRTHKDGHLFEVSEAAIDWIEQYQHFKGVTKSIVELLNLISLRGLRSKDGLVSTTELIDATDGQLTRAAIQQRLRAAVAIGLFKQIPVRFEEGLAGKTMLHCFINPNQLISVLGSTSLVTESVKQSEKQKRSKALAQTQVNQRLLHEHGLNTPPAMKDEADQFVVSPTNWAGIIDQALAPPRTRKSYQKSMVSISGTRAVIETRSSKNIMTVDDLMTLFALFTLTVQYHDHHQDDYHFNAKQAPNKTPLYITDILSLRGKKDSGPARDSIRDSIDRIEFTDFQLHELTGRWLSENMPEGFKSDRFRFLARTITASEEAPVEGSDGEIRIKPNLYILVWEPSFFEELLTRDYFFLFPPEILKQHTLVFQLYSYFRSRMSRRHSDVMMLSELNQKLARNIEWRRFSMDLIRELRRLSEGKGSEDLFVVNLWGYHLTVTTVQEKGKVVDYQVDIKCDVEEVLRYSRAKTTNAGKRNMAPTLPNPLRNELVSKQKLAELSSIIDGEFEPIQRKAPSPRGRLGRRVKLRKHLVEINADEITITLSRYTSPEALERSITALAAMTGHAPSSIKEECVELIDKLDWLRVENDVIQYTTLSKLLELYNNQNESKHLSIEKLIAGLAVRRKVCKMVQDGHVDETVYRALDEMAAGV
;
A
#
# COMPACT_ATOMS: atom_id res chain seq x y z
N MET A 1 -57.23 -9.09 29.74
CA MET A 1 -56.66 -10.25 29.01
C MET A 1 -55.58 -9.72 28.10
N SER A 2 -54.35 -10.20 27.96
CA SER A 2 -53.44 -11.13 28.65
C SER A 2 -52.11 -10.98 27.85
N SER A 3 -51.00 -11.59 28.30
CA SER A 3 -49.78 -11.83 27.50
C SER A 3 -49.99 -11.78 25.98
N GLU A 4 -49.24 -10.94 25.24
CA GLU A 4 -49.23 -10.95 23.76
C GLU A 4 -49.25 -12.40 23.27
N GLU A 5 -50.36 -12.82 22.66
CA GLU A 5 -50.58 -14.20 22.24
C GLU A 5 -49.52 -14.55 21.19
N LYS A 6 -48.46 -15.22 21.62
CA LYS A 6 -47.43 -15.72 20.71
C LYS A 6 -48.07 -16.76 19.79
N LEU A 7 -47.97 -16.50 18.49
CA LEU A 7 -48.54 -17.36 17.47
C LEU A 7 -47.81 -18.71 17.46
N LEU A 8 -48.56 -19.81 17.47
CA LEU A 8 -48.00 -21.17 17.52
C LEU A 8 -47.60 -21.62 16.11
N ILE A 9 -46.33 -21.98 15.95
CA ILE A 9 -45.77 -22.55 14.71
C ILE A 9 -45.63 -24.07 14.91
N LYS A 10 -46.18 -24.83 13.96
CA LYS A 10 -46.24 -26.29 14.01
C LYS A 10 -44.97 -26.96 13.49
N LEU A 11 -44.76 -28.23 13.88
CA LEU A 11 -43.73 -29.08 13.27
C LEU A 11 -43.96 -29.24 11.75
N PRO A 12 -42.88 -29.36 10.94
CA PRO A 12 -41.48 -29.62 11.32
C PRO A 12 -40.63 -28.38 11.63
N ARG A 13 -41.21 -27.17 11.69
CA ARG A 13 -40.43 -25.94 11.88
C ARG A 13 -39.89 -25.80 13.29
N THR A 14 -38.67 -25.30 13.41
CA THR A 14 -38.00 -25.05 14.70
C THR A 14 -37.30 -23.69 14.69
N HIS A 15 -36.85 -23.22 15.86
CA HIS A 15 -36.10 -21.96 15.96
C HIS A 15 -34.80 -21.95 15.14
N LYS A 16 -34.24 -23.12 14.79
CA LYS A 16 -33.02 -23.25 13.97
C LYS A 16 -33.25 -22.74 12.54
N ASP A 17 -34.48 -22.74 12.08
CA ASP A 17 -34.85 -22.27 10.74
C ASP A 17 -34.69 -20.74 10.61
N GLY A 18 -34.58 -20.04 11.75
CA GLY A 18 -34.41 -18.60 11.88
C GLY A 18 -35.73 -17.85 11.75
N HIS A 19 -35.71 -16.63 11.21
CA HIS A 19 -36.93 -15.84 11.04
C HIS A 19 -37.87 -16.46 10.00
N LEU A 20 -39.17 -16.23 10.18
CA LEU A 20 -40.23 -16.74 9.32
C LEU A 20 -40.90 -15.58 8.58
N PHE A 21 -41.40 -15.87 7.39
CA PHE A 21 -42.14 -14.98 6.51
C PHE A 21 -43.47 -15.62 6.14
N GLU A 22 -44.55 -14.87 6.28
CA GLU A 22 -45.88 -15.32 5.85
C GLU A 22 -46.01 -15.20 4.32
N VAL A 23 -46.44 -16.28 3.68
CA VAL A 23 -46.70 -16.30 2.24
C VAL A 23 -48.03 -15.61 1.97
N SER A 24 -48.00 -14.61 1.09
CA SER A 24 -49.19 -13.90 0.65
C SER A 24 -49.13 -13.75 -0.87
N GLU A 25 -50.17 -14.21 -1.57
CA GLU A 25 -50.27 -14.06 -3.02
C GLU A 25 -50.34 -12.59 -3.43
N ALA A 26 -51.04 -11.77 -2.64
CA ALA A 26 -51.12 -10.33 -2.84
C ALA A 26 -49.75 -9.63 -2.68
N ALA A 27 -48.79 -10.26 -1.99
CA ALA A 27 -47.46 -9.69 -1.85
C ALA A 27 -46.70 -9.61 -3.18
N ILE A 28 -47.02 -10.44 -4.18
CA ILE A 28 -46.39 -10.39 -5.50
C ILE A 28 -46.64 -9.02 -6.15
N ASP A 29 -47.89 -8.57 -6.16
CA ASP A 29 -48.28 -7.26 -6.69
C ASP A 29 -47.77 -6.12 -5.79
N TRP A 30 -47.75 -6.32 -4.48
CA TRP A 30 -47.25 -5.31 -3.54
C TRP A 30 -45.75 -5.07 -3.68
N ILE A 31 -44.96 -6.08 -4.07
CA ILE A 31 -43.50 -5.93 -4.25
C ILE A 31 -43.18 -4.96 -5.39
N GLU A 32 -43.95 -4.96 -6.47
CA GLU A 32 -43.81 -3.95 -7.52
C GLU A 32 -44.15 -2.56 -7.00
N GLN A 33 -45.23 -2.45 -6.23
CA GLN A 33 -45.65 -1.19 -5.63
C GLN A 33 -44.64 -0.66 -4.59
N TYR A 34 -43.97 -1.53 -3.84
CA TYR A 34 -43.01 -1.11 -2.82
C TYR A 34 -41.79 -0.37 -3.41
N GLN A 35 -41.44 -0.65 -4.67
CA GLN A 35 -40.32 0.02 -5.35
C GLN A 35 -40.54 1.52 -5.52
N HIS A 36 -41.78 2.00 -5.34
CA HIS A 36 -42.11 3.41 -5.34
C HIS A 36 -41.84 4.10 -3.99
N PHE A 37 -41.53 3.38 -2.90
CA PHE A 37 -41.20 3.99 -1.61
C PHE A 37 -39.70 4.27 -1.46
N LYS A 38 -39.37 5.39 -0.80
CA LYS A 38 -38.01 5.79 -0.46
C LYS A 38 -37.36 4.74 0.44
N GLY A 39 -36.09 4.42 0.16
CA GLY A 39 -35.31 3.45 0.93
C GLY A 39 -35.44 2.00 0.44
N VAL A 40 -36.37 1.68 -0.45
CA VAL A 40 -36.48 0.34 -1.05
C VAL A 40 -35.39 0.17 -2.10
N THR A 41 -34.29 -0.50 -1.71
CA THR A 41 -33.14 -0.76 -2.59
C THR A 41 -33.32 -2.05 -3.39
N LYS A 42 -32.55 -2.23 -4.48
CA LYS A 42 -32.52 -3.48 -5.25
C LYS A 42 -32.27 -4.72 -4.39
N SER A 43 -31.41 -4.59 -3.36
CA SER A 43 -31.10 -5.69 -2.44
C SER A 43 -32.29 -6.11 -1.56
N ILE A 44 -33.18 -5.16 -1.23
CA ILE A 44 -34.42 -5.45 -0.51
C ILE A 44 -35.39 -6.13 -1.45
N VAL A 45 -35.58 -5.61 -2.67
CA VAL A 45 -36.45 -6.21 -3.69
C VAL A 45 -36.04 -7.65 -4.00
N GLU A 46 -34.74 -7.93 -4.11
CA GLU A 46 -34.22 -9.28 -4.29
C GLU A 46 -34.63 -10.22 -3.15
N LEU A 47 -34.56 -9.77 -1.89
CA LEU A 47 -35.05 -10.54 -0.74
C LEU A 47 -36.56 -10.79 -0.84
N LEU A 48 -37.36 -9.79 -1.19
CA LEU A 48 -38.82 -9.95 -1.29
C LEU A 48 -39.21 -10.90 -2.41
N ASN A 49 -38.58 -10.79 -3.59
CA ASN A 49 -38.79 -11.69 -4.72
C ASN A 49 -38.42 -13.13 -4.37
N LEU A 50 -37.34 -13.32 -3.61
CA LEU A 50 -36.91 -14.64 -3.16
C LEU A 50 -37.92 -15.25 -2.17
N ILE A 51 -38.48 -14.44 -1.27
CA ILE A 51 -39.57 -14.87 -0.36
C ILE A 51 -40.79 -15.30 -1.17
N SER A 52 -41.23 -14.50 -2.14
CA SER A 52 -42.40 -14.84 -2.97
C SER A 52 -42.16 -16.09 -3.82
N LEU A 53 -41.00 -16.19 -4.48
CA LEU A 53 -40.66 -17.35 -5.31
C LEU A 53 -40.59 -18.63 -4.50
N ARG A 54 -39.98 -18.59 -3.30
CA ARG A 54 -39.92 -19.76 -2.41
C ARG A 54 -41.29 -20.06 -1.80
N GLY A 55 -42.10 -19.03 -1.56
CA GLY A 55 -43.46 -19.11 -1.04
C GLY A 55 -44.41 -19.90 -1.93
N LEU A 56 -44.25 -19.83 -3.26
CA LEU A 56 -45.00 -20.66 -4.22
C LEU A 56 -44.82 -22.18 -4.00
N ARG A 57 -43.72 -22.58 -3.37
CA ARG A 57 -43.41 -23.98 -3.05
C ARG A 57 -43.59 -24.30 -1.56
N SER A 58 -44.18 -23.39 -0.78
CA SER A 58 -44.46 -23.61 0.63
C SER A 58 -45.69 -24.50 0.81
N LYS A 59 -45.66 -25.41 1.79
CA LYS A 59 -46.78 -26.31 2.10
C LYS A 59 -47.61 -25.86 3.30
N ASP A 60 -47.07 -24.97 4.12
CA ASP A 60 -47.64 -24.50 5.38
C ASP A 60 -47.83 -22.98 5.41
N GLY A 61 -47.72 -22.33 4.25
CA GLY A 61 -47.89 -20.88 4.11
C GLY A 61 -46.76 -20.05 4.71
N LEU A 62 -45.63 -20.67 5.05
CA LEU A 62 -44.48 -20.01 5.66
C LEU A 62 -43.20 -20.23 4.83
N VAL A 63 -42.28 -19.27 4.92
CA VAL A 63 -40.92 -19.39 4.38
C VAL A 63 -39.93 -18.99 5.48
N SER A 64 -38.91 -19.81 5.71
CA SER A 64 -37.87 -19.55 6.70
C SER A 64 -36.61 -18.95 6.10
N THR A 65 -35.81 -18.27 6.91
CA THR A 65 -34.50 -17.77 6.46
C THR A 65 -33.57 -18.87 5.96
N THR A 66 -33.69 -20.10 6.49
CA THR A 66 -32.87 -21.22 6.03
C THR A 66 -33.26 -21.66 4.62
N GLU A 67 -34.56 -21.76 4.35
CA GLU A 67 -35.05 -22.06 2.99
C GLU A 67 -34.69 -20.99 1.96
N LEU A 68 -34.51 -19.74 2.38
CA LEU A 68 -34.01 -18.66 1.52
C LEU A 68 -32.51 -18.82 1.20
N ILE A 69 -31.70 -19.27 2.17
CA ILE A 69 -30.27 -19.55 1.96
C ILE A 69 -30.14 -20.70 0.95
N ASP A 70 -30.90 -21.77 1.16
CA ASP A 70 -30.91 -22.95 0.30
C ASP A 70 -31.37 -22.61 -1.13
N ALA A 71 -32.35 -21.71 -1.28
CA ALA A 71 -32.83 -21.25 -2.59
C ALA A 71 -31.79 -20.44 -3.40
N THR A 72 -30.69 -20.02 -2.78
CA THR A 72 -29.61 -19.26 -3.41
C THR A 72 -28.29 -20.03 -3.48
N ASP A 73 -28.33 -21.35 -3.26
CA ASP A 73 -27.16 -22.22 -3.19
C ASP A 73 -26.07 -21.68 -2.22
N GLY A 74 -26.49 -21.03 -1.13
CA GLY A 74 -25.59 -20.46 -0.12
C GLY A 74 -24.92 -19.13 -0.51
N GLN A 75 -25.21 -18.54 -1.67
CA GLN A 75 -24.68 -17.22 -2.05
C GLN A 75 -25.17 -16.12 -1.11
N LEU A 76 -26.41 -16.23 -0.63
CA LEU A 76 -26.97 -15.28 0.33
C LEU A 76 -26.82 -15.81 1.76
N THR A 77 -25.91 -15.22 2.52
CA THR A 77 -25.66 -15.64 3.91
C THR A 77 -26.77 -15.19 4.87
N ARG A 78 -26.91 -15.89 6.00
CA ARG A 78 -27.88 -15.53 7.06
C ARG A 78 -27.72 -14.09 7.54
N ALA A 79 -26.48 -13.59 7.63
CA ALA A 79 -26.19 -12.22 8.05
C ALA A 79 -26.67 -11.19 7.00
N ALA A 80 -26.48 -11.48 5.71
CA ALA A 80 -26.96 -10.63 4.62
C ALA A 80 -28.49 -10.55 4.61
N ILE A 81 -29.18 -11.67 4.79
CA ILE A 81 -30.66 -11.71 4.89
C ILE A 81 -31.14 -10.89 6.10
N GLN A 82 -30.52 -11.05 7.27
CA GLN A 82 -30.88 -10.27 8.46
C GLN A 82 -30.60 -8.77 8.31
N GLN A 83 -29.53 -8.37 7.62
CA GLN A 83 -29.26 -6.97 7.32
C GLN A 83 -30.35 -6.37 6.42
N ARG A 84 -30.69 -7.07 5.33
CA ARG A 84 -31.76 -6.65 4.41
C ARG A 84 -33.13 -6.62 5.08
N LEU A 85 -33.42 -7.61 5.94
CA LEU A 85 -34.65 -7.68 6.73
C LEU A 85 -34.77 -6.51 7.71
N ARG A 86 -33.71 -6.17 8.45
CA ARG A 86 -33.71 -5.01 9.35
C ARG A 86 -33.97 -3.70 8.60
N ALA A 87 -33.40 -3.54 7.41
CA ALA A 87 -33.67 -2.38 6.55
C ALA A 87 -35.13 -2.36 6.06
N ALA A 88 -35.67 -3.50 5.64
CA ALA A 88 -37.07 -3.64 5.20
C ALA A 88 -38.08 -3.34 6.33
N VAL A 89 -37.80 -3.79 7.55
CA VAL A 89 -38.61 -3.49 8.74
C VAL A 89 -38.53 -2.01 9.11
N ALA A 90 -37.35 -1.39 9.03
CA ALA A 90 -37.19 0.04 9.31
C ALA A 90 -37.98 0.93 8.33
N ILE A 91 -38.14 0.48 7.08
CA ILE A 91 -38.99 1.14 6.07
C ILE A 91 -40.48 0.90 6.34
N GLY A 92 -40.81 -0.13 7.13
CA GLY A 92 -42.18 -0.51 7.46
C GLY A 92 -42.78 -1.57 6.53
N LEU A 93 -41.99 -2.26 5.70
CA LEU A 93 -42.52 -3.24 4.74
C LEU A 93 -43.09 -4.50 5.41
N PHE A 94 -42.65 -4.81 6.64
CA PHE A 94 -43.05 -5.98 7.40
C PHE A 94 -43.59 -5.63 8.78
N LYS A 95 -44.69 -6.28 9.17
CA LYS A 95 -45.15 -6.34 10.55
C LYS A 95 -44.46 -7.52 11.25
N GLN A 96 -43.81 -7.27 12.38
CA GLN A 96 -43.14 -8.30 13.16
C GLN A 96 -44.09 -8.87 14.22
N ILE A 97 -44.26 -10.19 14.25
CA ILE A 97 -45.11 -10.91 15.19
C ILE A 97 -44.27 -11.93 15.98
N PRO A 98 -44.31 -11.91 17.33
CA PRO A 98 -43.60 -12.89 18.14
C PRO A 98 -44.28 -14.26 18.06
N VAL A 99 -43.48 -15.32 17.93
CA VAL A 99 -43.95 -16.70 17.78
C VAL A 99 -43.50 -17.62 18.90
N ARG A 100 -44.18 -18.76 19.05
CA ARG A 100 -43.75 -19.93 19.85
C ARG A 100 -43.85 -21.19 18.98
N PHE A 101 -43.00 -22.18 19.23
CA PHE A 101 -43.03 -23.46 18.50
C PHE A 101 -43.75 -24.53 19.31
N GLU A 102 -44.29 -25.55 18.64
CA GLU A 102 -44.87 -26.75 19.29
C GLU A 102 -43.83 -27.49 20.15
N GLU A 103 -42.57 -27.55 19.70
CA GLU A 103 -41.47 -28.14 20.45
C GLU A 103 -40.24 -27.22 20.49
N GLY A 104 -39.64 -27.08 21.68
CA GLY A 104 -38.40 -26.34 21.90
C GLY A 104 -38.55 -24.84 22.21
N LEU A 105 -37.42 -24.17 22.41
CA LEU A 105 -37.37 -22.74 22.74
C LEU A 105 -37.64 -21.88 21.50
N ALA A 106 -38.40 -20.79 21.65
CA ALA A 106 -38.71 -19.85 20.57
C ALA A 106 -37.51 -19.00 20.10
N GLY A 107 -36.48 -18.84 20.94
CA GLY A 107 -35.32 -18.01 20.64
C GLY A 107 -35.70 -16.55 20.35
N LYS A 108 -35.01 -15.93 19.38
CA LYS A 108 -35.30 -14.58 18.84
C LYS A 108 -36.10 -14.63 17.53
N THR A 109 -36.73 -15.76 17.23
CA THR A 109 -37.47 -15.94 15.99
C THR A 109 -38.73 -15.10 15.98
N MET A 110 -38.99 -14.46 14.84
CA MET A 110 -40.14 -13.59 14.60
C MET A 110 -40.76 -13.98 13.25
N LEU A 111 -42.08 -13.89 13.16
CA LEU A 111 -42.83 -13.97 11.93
C LEU A 111 -42.97 -12.58 11.32
N HIS A 112 -42.76 -12.48 10.01
CA HIS A 112 -42.82 -11.23 9.25
C HIS A 112 -43.94 -11.31 8.23
N CYS A 113 -44.92 -10.42 8.36
CA CYS A 113 -46.08 -10.34 7.48
C CYS A 113 -45.98 -9.08 6.61
N PHE A 114 -46.23 -9.21 5.30
CA PHE A 114 -46.21 -8.07 4.39
C PHE A 114 -47.32 -7.06 4.74
N ILE A 115 -46.99 -5.76 4.74
CA ILE A 115 -47.97 -4.69 5.01
C ILE A 115 -48.46 -4.08 3.70
N ASN A 116 -49.78 -4.03 3.50
CA ASN A 116 -50.37 -3.48 2.27
C ASN A 116 -49.81 -2.07 1.96
N PRO A 117 -49.32 -1.81 0.72
CA PRO A 117 -48.80 -0.50 0.30
C PRO A 117 -49.74 0.68 0.58
N ASN A 118 -51.06 0.49 0.43
CA ASN A 118 -52.05 1.53 0.73
C ASN A 118 -52.06 1.91 2.21
N GLN A 119 -51.83 0.94 3.09
CA GLN A 119 -51.69 1.17 4.52
C GLN A 119 -50.37 1.91 4.83
N LEU A 120 -49.28 1.58 4.13
CA LEU A 120 -48.01 2.31 4.27
C LEU A 120 -48.13 3.78 3.88
N ILE A 121 -48.85 4.09 2.80
CA ILE A 121 -49.10 5.48 2.38
C ILE A 121 -49.88 6.25 3.46
N SER A 122 -50.86 5.60 4.09
CA SER A 122 -51.66 6.22 5.15
C SER A 122 -50.86 6.52 6.44
N VAL A 123 -49.85 5.69 6.76
CA VAL A 123 -49.04 5.81 7.98
C VAL A 123 -47.80 6.69 7.77
N LEU A 124 -47.16 6.61 6.60
CA LEU A 124 -45.90 7.30 6.28
C LEU A 124 -46.08 8.61 5.50
N GLY A 125 -47.30 8.90 5.00
CA GLY A 125 -47.60 10.07 4.20
C GLY A 125 -47.03 10.04 2.76
N SER A 126 -47.57 10.88 1.87
CA SER A 126 -47.19 10.96 0.45
C SER A 126 -45.74 11.41 0.19
N THR A 127 -45.07 11.97 1.20
CA THR A 127 -43.65 12.38 1.17
C THR A 127 -42.68 11.20 1.11
N SER A 128 -43.15 9.99 1.39
CA SER A 128 -42.35 8.75 1.42
C SER A 128 -42.21 8.09 0.04
N LEU A 129 -42.85 8.61 -1.00
CA LEU A 129 -42.74 8.10 -2.37
C LEU A 129 -41.52 8.70 -3.11
N VAL A 130 -40.89 7.90 -3.96
CA VAL A 130 -39.83 8.31 -4.88
C VAL A 130 -40.45 9.12 -6.02
N THR A 131 -40.37 10.44 -5.90
CA THR A 131 -40.79 11.36 -6.97
C THR A 131 -39.78 11.34 -8.13
N GLU A 132 -40.23 11.61 -9.36
CA GLU A 132 -39.35 11.72 -10.54
C GLU A 132 -38.21 12.72 -10.33
N SER A 133 -38.45 13.77 -9.56
CA SER A 133 -37.45 14.77 -9.16
C SER A 133 -36.26 14.18 -8.39
N VAL A 134 -36.49 13.16 -7.54
CA VAL A 134 -35.41 12.48 -6.80
C VAL A 134 -34.57 11.60 -7.74
N LYS A 135 -35.22 10.86 -8.66
CA LYS A 135 -34.52 10.07 -9.68
C LYS A 135 -33.69 10.95 -10.62
N GLN A 136 -34.22 12.10 -11.02
CA GLN A 136 -33.49 13.08 -11.83
C GLN A 136 -32.30 13.69 -11.07
N SER A 137 -32.48 14.02 -9.78
CA SER A 137 -31.39 14.51 -8.93
C SER A 137 -30.26 13.48 -8.76
N GLU A 138 -30.59 12.22 -8.52
CA GLU A 138 -29.59 11.15 -8.42
C GLU A 138 -28.85 10.91 -9.74
N LYS A 139 -29.57 10.95 -10.87
CA LYS A 139 -28.97 10.84 -12.21
C LYS A 139 -28.02 12.00 -12.50
N GLN A 140 -28.41 13.23 -12.14
CA GLN A 140 -27.54 14.42 -12.24
C GLN A 140 -26.31 14.32 -11.33
N LYS A 141 -26.44 13.80 -10.10
CA LYS A 141 -25.29 13.57 -9.21
C LYS A 141 -24.31 12.56 -9.79
N ARG A 142 -24.80 11.45 -10.35
CA ARG A 142 -23.96 10.44 -11.02
C ARG A 142 -23.25 11.00 -12.25
N SER A 143 -23.95 11.77 -13.08
CA SER A 143 -23.35 12.37 -14.28
C SER A 143 -22.28 13.42 -13.92
N LYS A 144 -22.50 14.23 -12.89
CA LYS A 144 -21.50 15.18 -12.37
C LYS A 144 -20.25 14.48 -11.82
N ALA A 145 -20.43 13.43 -11.03
CA ALA A 145 -19.30 12.65 -10.49
C ALA A 145 -18.45 11.99 -11.61
N LEU A 146 -19.11 11.48 -12.66
CA LEU A 146 -18.42 10.89 -13.81
C LEU A 146 -17.64 11.95 -14.60
N ALA A 147 -18.24 13.12 -14.84
CA ALA A 147 -17.56 14.25 -15.48
C ALA A 147 -16.35 14.72 -14.66
N GLN A 148 -16.47 14.80 -13.34
CA GLN A 148 -15.35 15.15 -12.46
C GLN A 148 -14.20 14.14 -12.55
N THR A 149 -14.52 12.85 -12.62
CA THR A 149 -13.51 11.80 -12.76
C THR A 149 -12.73 11.96 -14.07
N GLN A 150 -13.43 12.28 -15.16
CA GLN A 150 -12.78 12.57 -16.45
C GLN A 150 -11.94 13.84 -16.41
N VAL A 151 -12.41 14.91 -15.76
CA VAL A 151 -11.64 16.16 -15.59
C VAL A 151 -10.37 15.90 -14.77
N ASN A 152 -10.49 15.15 -13.66
CA ASN A 152 -9.34 14.78 -12.84
C ASN A 152 -8.33 13.96 -13.65
N GLN A 153 -8.78 12.97 -14.42
CA GLN A 153 -7.90 12.17 -15.27
C GLN A 153 -7.18 13.01 -16.34
N ARG A 154 -7.90 13.95 -16.98
CA ARG A 154 -7.28 14.89 -17.93
C ARG A 154 -6.22 15.75 -17.26
N LEU A 155 -6.53 16.33 -16.09
CA LEU A 155 -5.58 17.17 -15.36
C LEU A 155 -4.32 16.40 -14.93
N LEU A 156 -4.48 15.15 -14.49
CA LEU A 156 -3.35 14.27 -14.17
C LEU A 156 -2.50 14.01 -15.41
N HIS A 157 -3.13 13.67 -16.54
CA HIS A 157 -2.44 13.43 -17.81
C HIS A 157 -1.72 14.69 -18.33
N GLU A 158 -2.34 15.87 -18.26
CA GLU A 158 -1.72 17.16 -18.62
C GLU A 158 -0.45 17.45 -17.82
N HIS A 159 -0.41 17.05 -16.55
CA HIS A 159 0.76 17.20 -15.69
C HIS A 159 1.73 16.02 -15.73
N GLY A 160 1.46 14.99 -16.54
CA GLY A 160 2.27 13.77 -16.63
C GLY A 160 2.28 12.98 -15.33
N LEU A 161 1.20 13.05 -14.55
CA LEU A 161 1.04 12.39 -13.26
C LEU A 161 0.24 11.10 -13.39
N ASN A 162 0.61 10.11 -12.58
CA ASN A 162 -0.11 8.86 -12.49
C ASN A 162 -1.35 9.04 -11.59
N THR A 163 -2.29 8.10 -11.72
CA THR A 163 -3.46 8.07 -10.84
C THR A 163 -3.04 7.79 -9.40
N PRO A 164 -3.52 8.57 -8.41
CA PRO A 164 -3.28 8.26 -7.01
C PRO A 164 -3.70 6.83 -6.68
N PRO A 165 -2.91 6.07 -5.88
CA PRO A 165 -3.29 4.73 -5.47
C PRO A 165 -4.57 4.79 -4.62
N ALA A 166 -5.36 3.71 -4.68
CA ALA A 166 -6.47 3.56 -3.73
C ALA A 166 -5.93 3.56 -2.30
N MET A 167 -6.66 4.19 -1.38
CA MET A 167 -6.32 4.18 0.03
C MET A 167 -6.14 2.74 0.51
N LYS A 168 -4.98 2.46 1.13
CA LYS A 168 -4.70 1.18 1.78
C LYS A 168 -5.73 0.94 2.89
N ASP A 169 -6.03 -0.33 3.15
CA ASP A 169 -6.91 -0.74 4.25
C ASP A 169 -6.43 -0.14 5.59
N GLU A 170 -7.36 0.07 6.52
CA GLU A 170 -7.04 0.68 7.82
C GLU A 170 -5.92 -0.05 8.57
N ALA A 171 -5.65 -1.32 8.29
CA ALA A 171 -4.58 -2.14 8.89
C ALA A 171 -3.18 -1.88 8.30
N ASP A 172 -3.08 -1.29 7.10
CA ASP A 172 -1.81 -1.08 6.38
C ASP A 172 -1.40 0.40 6.26
N GLN A 173 -2.26 1.32 6.70
CA GLN A 173 -1.95 2.75 6.78
C GLN A 173 -0.84 3.04 7.81
N PHE A 174 0.01 4.01 7.55
CA PHE A 174 1.01 4.51 8.51
C PHE A 174 1.14 6.01 8.35
N VAL A 175 1.70 6.72 9.33
CA VAL A 175 1.84 8.19 9.26
C VAL A 175 3.29 8.58 9.31
N VAL A 176 3.71 9.51 8.43
CA VAL A 176 5.11 9.96 8.37
C VAL A 176 5.31 11.26 9.14
N SER A 177 6.32 11.29 10.00
CA SER A 177 6.77 12.44 10.78
C SER A 177 8.23 12.78 10.47
N PRO A 178 8.56 14.05 10.15
CA PRO A 178 9.92 14.49 10.06
C PRO A 178 10.46 14.99 11.42
N THR A 179 11.55 14.37 11.90
CA THR A 179 12.11 14.45 13.26
C THR A 179 12.36 15.81 13.90
N ASN A 180 12.67 16.84 13.10
CA ASN A 180 13.25 18.07 13.63
C ASN A 180 12.22 19.18 13.92
N TRP A 181 10.94 18.99 13.56
CA TRP A 181 9.97 20.10 13.55
C TRP A 181 9.05 20.22 14.76
N ALA A 182 8.79 19.13 15.49
CA ALA A 182 7.82 19.10 16.61
C ALA A 182 8.16 20.07 17.77
N GLY A 183 9.41 20.56 17.87
CA GLY A 183 9.79 21.52 18.90
C GLY A 183 9.64 22.99 18.51
N ILE A 184 9.82 23.33 17.23
CA ILE A 184 9.95 24.71 16.75
C ILE A 184 8.64 25.17 16.11
N ILE A 185 8.01 24.33 15.27
CA ILE A 185 6.79 24.69 14.55
C ILE A 185 5.62 24.78 15.52
N ASP A 186 5.48 23.82 16.43
CA ASP A 186 4.37 23.78 17.40
C ASP A 186 4.25 25.09 18.21
N GLN A 187 5.38 25.78 18.45
CA GLN A 187 5.41 27.09 19.14
C GLN A 187 5.13 28.29 18.22
N ALA A 188 5.30 28.12 16.92
CA ALA A 188 5.04 29.12 15.89
C ALA A 188 3.55 29.18 15.49
N LEU A 189 2.79 28.09 15.70
CA LEU A 189 1.39 27.99 15.31
C LEU A 189 0.44 28.78 16.21
N ALA A 190 -0.67 29.21 15.62
CA ALA A 190 -1.76 29.81 16.37
C ALA A 190 -2.44 28.78 17.31
N PRO A 191 -2.98 29.22 18.46
CA PRO A 191 -3.81 28.37 19.31
C PRO A 191 -5.04 27.81 18.57
N PRO A 192 -5.66 26.72 19.07
CA PRO A 192 -6.84 26.13 18.46
C PRO A 192 -7.94 27.18 18.22
N ARG A 193 -8.65 27.08 17.09
CA ARG A 193 -9.77 27.97 16.72
C ARG A 193 -9.46 29.47 16.71
N THR A 194 -8.19 29.84 16.54
CA THR A 194 -7.76 31.24 16.47
C THR A 194 -7.60 31.70 15.02
N ARG A 195 -8.10 32.89 14.70
CA ARG A 195 -7.93 33.53 13.39
C ARG A 195 -7.01 34.74 13.54
N LYS A 196 -5.75 34.60 13.10
CA LYS A 196 -4.71 35.62 13.14
C LYS A 196 -3.91 35.57 11.85
N SER A 197 -3.39 36.70 11.41
CA SER A 197 -2.54 36.79 10.21
C SER A 197 -1.04 36.91 10.56
N TYR A 198 -0.71 37.17 11.83
CA TYR A 198 0.66 37.29 12.32
C TYR A 198 0.80 36.74 13.75
N GLN A 199 1.89 36.00 13.98
CA GLN A 199 2.33 35.59 15.32
C GLN A 199 3.86 35.65 15.39
N LYS A 200 4.37 35.96 16.59
CA LYS A 200 5.79 35.98 16.89
C LYS A 200 6.06 35.17 18.15
N SER A 201 7.01 34.25 18.07
CA SER A 201 7.40 33.38 19.18
C SER A 201 8.91 33.39 19.38
N MET A 202 9.35 33.44 20.64
CA MET A 202 10.75 33.25 21.01
C MET A 202 11.04 31.76 21.11
N VAL A 203 12.01 31.27 20.33
CA VAL A 203 12.42 29.86 20.33
C VAL A 203 13.92 29.75 20.64
N SER A 204 14.34 28.60 21.14
CA SER A 204 15.76 28.30 21.31
C SER A 204 16.11 27.08 20.48
N ILE A 205 17.03 27.23 19.54
CA ILE A 205 17.45 26.19 18.61
C ILE A 205 18.95 26.00 18.82
N SER A 206 19.36 24.79 19.20
CA SER A 206 20.78 24.45 19.41
C SER A 206 21.52 25.38 20.38
N GLY A 207 20.81 25.90 21.40
CA GLY A 207 21.36 26.86 22.39
C GLY A 207 21.31 28.32 21.95
N THR A 208 21.06 28.61 20.67
CA THR A 208 20.88 29.97 20.15
C THR A 208 19.45 30.46 20.38
N ARG A 209 19.32 31.71 20.83
CA ARG A 209 18.03 32.40 20.87
C ARG A 209 17.64 32.81 19.45
N ALA A 210 16.43 32.47 19.05
CA ALA A 210 15.87 32.83 17.76
C ALA A 210 14.43 33.33 17.92
N VAL A 211 13.98 34.10 16.95
CA VAL A 211 12.58 34.53 16.81
C VAL A 211 12.00 33.83 15.60
N ILE A 212 10.84 33.21 15.76
CA ILE A 212 10.06 32.73 14.62
C ILE A 212 8.85 33.65 14.44
N GLU A 213 8.73 34.20 13.24
CA GLU A 213 7.55 34.90 12.79
C GLU A 213 6.72 33.98 11.90
N THR A 214 5.40 34.07 12.04
CA THR A 214 4.45 33.30 11.25
C THR A 214 3.46 34.29 10.64
N ARG A 215 3.40 34.32 9.31
CA ARG A 215 2.66 35.31 8.52
C ARG A 215 1.73 34.60 7.56
N SER A 216 0.58 35.19 7.28
CA SER A 216 -0.30 34.77 6.21
C SER A 216 -1.04 35.96 5.63
N SER A 217 -1.33 35.93 4.33
CA SER A 217 -2.29 36.86 3.72
C SER A 217 -3.71 36.65 4.25
N LYS A 218 -4.01 35.44 4.73
CA LYS A 218 -5.29 35.06 5.33
C LYS A 218 -5.10 34.79 6.83
N ASN A 219 -5.36 33.56 7.25
CA ASN A 219 -5.15 33.08 8.61
C ASN A 219 -3.94 32.16 8.64
N ILE A 220 -3.07 32.33 9.64
CA ILE A 220 -1.95 31.44 9.87
C ILE A 220 -2.42 30.06 10.33
N MET A 221 -1.58 29.06 10.10
CA MET A 221 -1.78 27.71 10.61
C MET A 221 -2.02 27.69 12.12
N THR A 222 -2.99 26.88 12.52
CA THR A 222 -3.28 26.56 13.92
C THR A 222 -2.69 25.20 14.29
N VAL A 223 -2.57 24.92 15.59
CA VAL A 223 -2.15 23.59 16.07
C VAL A 223 -3.06 22.45 15.60
N ASP A 224 -4.33 22.72 15.30
CA ASP A 224 -5.28 21.72 14.79
C ASP A 224 -4.94 21.29 13.34
N ASP A 225 -4.24 22.15 12.60
CA ASP A 225 -3.85 21.93 11.22
C ASP A 225 -2.63 20.99 11.10
N LEU A 226 -1.87 20.77 12.19
CA LEU A 226 -0.71 19.87 12.18
C LEU A 226 -1.09 18.46 11.74
N MET A 227 -2.17 17.92 12.28
CA MET A 227 -2.59 16.56 11.91
C MET A 227 -2.97 16.47 10.43
N THR A 228 -3.52 17.56 9.85
CA THR A 228 -3.79 17.63 8.40
C THR A 228 -2.48 17.71 7.62
N LEU A 229 -1.51 18.51 8.05
CA LEU A 229 -0.18 18.57 7.43
C LEU A 229 0.51 17.20 7.43
N PHE A 230 0.46 16.47 8.54
CA PHE A 230 1.02 15.12 8.64
C PHE A 230 0.27 14.10 7.76
N ALA A 231 -1.03 14.27 7.58
CA ALA A 231 -1.79 13.50 6.60
C ALA A 231 -1.30 13.76 5.17
N LEU A 232 -1.00 15.03 4.82
CA LEU A 232 -0.43 15.37 3.50
C LEU A 232 0.96 14.77 3.29
N PHE A 233 1.83 14.78 4.30
CA PHE A 233 3.14 14.12 4.23
C PHE A 233 2.99 12.63 3.96
N THR A 234 2.09 11.99 4.69
CA THR A 234 1.81 10.56 4.59
C THR A 234 1.33 10.18 3.20
N LEU A 235 0.33 10.89 2.68
CA LEU A 235 -0.22 10.61 1.35
C LEU A 235 0.80 10.92 0.24
N THR A 236 1.66 11.91 0.46
CA THR A 236 2.79 12.20 -0.45
C THR A 236 3.74 11.02 -0.52
N VAL A 237 4.17 10.50 0.62
CA VAL A 237 5.08 9.35 0.66
C VAL A 237 4.43 8.12 0.03
N GLN A 238 3.17 7.84 0.35
CA GLN A 238 2.43 6.70 -0.20
C GLN A 238 2.26 6.79 -1.73
N TYR A 239 2.02 7.99 -2.27
CA TYR A 239 1.90 8.19 -3.71
C TYR A 239 3.20 7.88 -4.45
N HIS A 240 4.33 8.40 -3.97
CA HIS A 240 5.62 8.20 -4.62
C HIS A 240 6.17 6.78 -4.42
N ASP A 241 5.85 6.14 -3.29
CA ASP A 241 6.21 4.75 -2.98
C ASP A 241 5.50 3.79 -3.95
N HIS A 242 4.21 4.00 -4.19
CA HIS A 242 3.43 3.22 -5.14
C HIS A 242 3.95 3.29 -6.58
N HIS A 243 4.54 4.43 -6.98
CA HIS A 243 5.03 4.64 -8.34
C HIS A 243 6.56 4.55 -8.45
N GLN A 244 7.22 4.02 -7.42
CA GLN A 244 8.67 3.90 -7.40
C GLN A 244 9.20 3.03 -8.55
N ASP A 245 8.54 1.90 -8.84
CA ASP A 245 8.92 1.01 -9.92
C ASP A 245 8.83 1.69 -11.28
N ASP A 246 7.80 2.52 -11.51
CA ASP A 246 7.65 3.32 -12.72
C ASP A 246 8.77 4.36 -12.87
N TYR A 247 9.18 4.99 -11.76
CA TYR A 247 10.27 5.96 -11.75
C TYR A 247 11.61 5.28 -12.07
N HIS A 248 11.86 4.11 -11.48
CA HIS A 248 13.04 3.29 -11.74
C HIS A 248 13.09 2.79 -13.19
N PHE A 249 11.99 2.24 -13.72
CA PHE A 249 11.93 1.73 -15.09
C PHE A 249 12.18 2.82 -16.13
N ASN A 250 11.68 4.04 -15.88
CA ASN A 250 11.84 5.17 -16.78
C ASN A 250 13.10 6.02 -16.51
N ALA A 251 13.94 5.64 -15.54
CA ALA A 251 15.10 6.40 -15.08
C ALA A 251 14.78 7.88 -14.74
N LYS A 252 13.60 8.12 -14.16
CA LYS A 252 13.13 9.46 -13.76
C LYS A 252 13.27 9.62 -12.25
N GLN A 253 13.73 10.79 -11.79
CA GLN A 253 13.62 11.15 -10.38
C GLN A 253 12.15 11.37 -10.01
N ALA A 254 11.77 11.04 -8.77
CA ALA A 254 10.44 11.30 -8.25
C ALA A 254 10.06 12.80 -8.44
N PRO A 255 8.99 13.11 -9.19
CA PRO A 255 8.64 14.49 -9.48
C PRO A 255 8.07 15.18 -8.23
N ASN A 256 8.44 16.44 -7.98
CA ASN A 256 7.84 17.26 -6.91
C ASN A 256 6.43 17.76 -7.28
N LYS A 257 5.53 16.82 -7.60
CA LYS A 257 4.12 17.03 -7.89
C LYS A 257 3.36 15.82 -7.38
N THR A 258 2.46 16.05 -6.43
CA THR A 258 1.76 14.97 -5.73
C THR A 258 0.25 15.19 -5.79
N PRO A 259 -0.50 14.39 -6.58
CA PRO A 259 -1.95 14.48 -6.65
C PRO A 259 -2.60 13.75 -5.45
N LEU A 260 -3.45 14.46 -4.71
CA LEU A 260 -4.16 13.98 -3.52
C LEU A 260 -5.66 14.28 -3.61
N TYR A 261 -6.51 13.27 -3.36
CA TYR A 261 -7.95 13.48 -3.24
C TYR A 261 -8.35 13.88 -1.82
N ILE A 262 -9.35 14.76 -1.72
CA ILE A 262 -9.88 15.19 -0.41
C ILE A 262 -10.50 14.04 0.39
N THR A 263 -11.05 13.03 -0.29
CA THR A 263 -11.62 11.82 0.32
C THR A 263 -10.56 11.01 1.07
N ASP A 264 -9.34 10.94 0.54
CA ASP A 264 -8.23 10.20 1.12
C ASP A 264 -7.73 10.90 2.39
N ILE A 265 -7.66 12.23 2.33
CA ILE A 265 -7.33 13.08 3.48
C ILE A 265 -8.37 12.92 4.59
N LEU A 266 -9.66 12.91 4.25
CA LEU A 266 -10.76 12.71 5.21
C LEU A 266 -10.70 11.32 5.86
N SER A 267 -10.45 10.29 5.05
CA SER A 267 -10.31 8.91 5.51
C SER A 267 -9.16 8.76 6.50
N LEU A 268 -7.97 9.29 6.15
CA LEU A 268 -6.79 9.25 7.01
C LEU A 268 -6.97 10.06 8.31
N ARG A 269 -7.73 11.17 8.26
CA ARG A 269 -8.11 11.97 9.44
C ARG A 269 -9.27 11.37 10.25
N GLY A 270 -9.87 10.27 9.79
CA GLY A 270 -11.03 9.65 10.45
C GLY A 270 -12.27 10.55 10.49
N LYS A 271 -12.42 11.46 9.53
CA LYS A 271 -13.57 12.35 9.42
C LYS A 271 -14.61 11.74 8.48
N LYS A 272 -15.87 11.74 8.91
CA LYS A 272 -16.99 11.29 8.08
C LYS A 272 -17.14 12.22 6.88
N ASP A 273 -17.21 11.64 5.68
CA ASP A 273 -17.37 12.40 4.45
C ASP A 273 -18.70 13.17 4.47
N SER A 274 -18.60 14.49 4.59
CA SER A 274 -19.73 15.41 4.67
C SER A 274 -19.27 16.78 4.18
N GLY A 275 -20.22 17.62 3.71
CA GLY A 275 -19.93 18.97 3.24
C GLY A 275 -19.09 19.78 4.25
N PRO A 276 -19.52 19.91 5.52
CA PRO A 276 -18.77 20.64 6.53
C PRO A 276 -17.39 20.02 6.85
N ALA A 277 -17.24 18.70 6.78
CA ALA A 277 -15.94 18.07 6.98
C ALA A 277 -14.97 18.36 5.82
N ARG A 278 -15.46 18.33 4.58
CA ARG A 278 -14.70 18.74 3.39
C ARG A 278 -14.27 20.20 3.51
N ASP A 279 -15.19 21.09 3.87
CA ASP A 279 -14.89 22.51 4.06
C ASP A 279 -13.86 22.74 5.18
N SER A 280 -13.98 22.01 6.30
CA SER A 280 -12.97 22.08 7.37
C SER A 280 -11.58 21.63 6.91
N ILE A 281 -11.47 20.60 6.07
CA ILE A 281 -10.18 20.16 5.52
C ILE A 281 -9.65 21.17 4.50
N ARG A 282 -10.53 21.73 3.64
CA ARG A 282 -10.16 22.79 2.69
C ARG A 282 -9.59 24.01 3.41
N ASP A 283 -10.25 24.45 4.47
CA ASP A 283 -9.79 25.56 5.31
C ASP A 283 -8.44 25.26 5.98
N SER A 284 -8.22 24.03 6.44
CA SER A 284 -6.92 23.61 6.98
C SER A 284 -5.83 23.63 5.91
N ILE A 285 -6.10 23.11 4.71
CA ILE A 285 -5.14 23.10 3.60
C ILE A 285 -4.85 24.53 3.14
N ASP A 286 -5.85 25.40 3.08
CA ASP A 286 -5.69 26.82 2.73
C ASP A 286 -4.80 27.55 3.75
N ARG A 287 -4.98 27.29 5.05
CA ARG A 287 -4.07 27.83 6.08
C ARG A 287 -2.65 27.28 5.94
N ILE A 288 -2.49 25.98 5.72
CA ILE A 288 -1.17 25.35 5.48
C ILE A 288 -0.50 25.94 4.26
N GLU A 289 -1.28 26.13 3.19
CA GLU A 289 -0.84 26.75 1.97
C GLU A 289 -0.38 28.16 2.29
N PHE A 290 -1.20 29.10 2.75
CA PHE A 290 -0.86 30.52 2.85
C PHE A 290 -0.01 30.92 4.07
N THR A 291 0.58 29.99 4.82
CA THR A 291 1.40 30.32 6.00
C THR A 291 2.89 30.30 5.67
N ASP A 292 3.53 31.46 5.84
CA ASP A 292 4.98 31.65 5.77
C ASP A 292 5.60 31.65 7.16
N PHE A 293 6.69 30.93 7.32
CA PHE A 293 7.51 30.91 8.52
C PHE A 293 8.83 31.64 8.25
N GLN A 294 9.23 32.51 9.17
CA GLN A 294 10.50 33.21 9.09
C GLN A 294 11.25 33.08 10.42
N LEU A 295 12.38 32.39 10.39
CA LEU A 295 13.24 32.17 11.54
C LEU A 295 14.41 33.16 11.50
N HIS A 296 14.56 33.94 12.56
CA HIS A 296 15.65 34.90 12.74
C HIS A 296 16.55 34.45 13.89
N GLU A 297 17.81 34.14 13.59
CA GLU A 297 18.83 33.87 14.61
C GLU A 297 19.26 35.20 15.26
N LEU A 298 19.07 35.35 16.58
CA LEU A 298 19.38 36.60 17.29
C LEU A 298 20.85 36.69 17.74
N THR A 299 21.57 35.58 17.77
CA THR A 299 23.00 35.57 18.08
C THR A 299 23.78 35.52 16.78
N GLY A 300 24.65 36.51 16.56
CA GLY A 300 25.56 36.51 15.42
C GLY A 300 26.44 35.26 15.44
N ARG A 301 26.62 34.64 14.27
CA ARG A 301 27.57 33.55 14.09
C ARG A 301 28.44 33.83 12.88
N TRP A 302 29.57 33.14 12.83
CA TRP A 302 30.41 33.17 11.65
C TRP A 302 29.65 32.54 10.47
N LEU A 303 29.35 33.35 9.44
CA LEU A 303 28.69 32.89 8.22
C LEU A 303 29.68 32.77 7.06
N SER A 304 30.58 33.74 6.92
CA SER A 304 31.59 33.76 5.87
C SER A 304 32.75 34.67 6.26
N GLU A 305 33.85 34.61 5.51
CA GLU A 305 35.05 35.43 5.74
C GLU A 305 34.75 36.94 5.68
N ASN A 306 33.76 37.34 4.86
CA ASN A 306 33.29 38.73 4.74
C ASN A 306 32.20 39.12 5.76
N MET A 307 31.62 38.14 6.48
CA MET A 307 30.62 38.36 7.54
C MET A 307 30.89 37.39 8.71
N PRO A 308 31.90 37.71 9.54
CA PRO A 308 32.28 36.88 10.69
C PRO A 308 31.29 36.95 11.85
N GLU A 309 30.47 38.00 11.94
CA GLU A 309 29.34 38.11 12.88
C GLU A 309 28.03 38.37 12.11
N GLY A 310 27.62 37.40 11.30
CA GLY A 310 26.41 37.50 10.49
C GLY A 310 25.16 37.03 11.23
N PHE A 311 24.01 37.62 10.90
CA PHE A 311 22.69 37.21 11.38
C PHE A 311 21.93 36.47 10.28
N LYS A 312 21.69 35.17 10.45
CA LYS A 312 20.92 34.38 9.48
C LYS A 312 19.43 34.58 9.71
N SER A 313 18.70 34.86 8.63
CA SER A 313 17.25 34.73 8.56
C SER A 313 16.88 33.70 7.52
N ASP A 314 15.94 32.80 7.85
CA ASP A 314 15.50 31.72 6.99
C ASP A 314 13.97 31.81 6.82
N ARG A 315 13.50 31.97 5.58
CA ARG A 315 12.07 32.09 5.28
C ARG A 315 11.65 30.89 4.45
N PHE A 316 10.69 30.12 4.96
CA PHE A 316 10.18 28.94 4.28
C PHE A 316 8.65 28.83 4.40
N ARG A 317 8.09 28.05 3.48
CA ARG A 317 6.68 27.70 3.37
C ARG A 317 6.61 26.21 3.11
N PHE A 318 5.56 25.51 3.54
CA PHE A 318 5.45 24.06 3.27
C PHE A 318 5.15 23.77 1.79
N LEU A 319 4.15 24.47 1.25
CA LEU A 319 3.71 24.30 -0.14
C LEU A 319 4.21 25.47 -0.98
N ALA A 320 5.07 25.19 -1.95
CA ALA A 320 5.53 26.20 -2.91
C ALA A 320 4.43 26.56 -3.91
N ARG A 321 3.61 25.57 -4.31
CA ARG A 321 2.49 25.76 -5.22
C ARG A 321 1.43 24.69 -5.00
N THR A 322 0.17 25.08 -5.15
CA THR A 322 -0.98 24.16 -5.16
C THR A 322 -1.77 24.35 -6.45
N ILE A 323 -2.04 23.26 -7.17
CA ILE A 323 -2.97 23.27 -8.30
C ILE A 323 -4.20 22.51 -7.86
N THR A 324 -5.38 23.09 -8.07
CA THR A 324 -6.63 22.54 -7.52
C THR A 324 -7.65 22.28 -8.62
N ALA A 325 -8.40 21.18 -8.48
CA ALA A 325 -9.56 20.90 -9.33
C ALA A 325 -10.83 20.89 -8.47
N SER A 326 -11.79 21.74 -8.85
CA SER A 326 -13.08 21.89 -8.17
C SER A 326 -14.22 21.35 -9.03
N GLU A 327 -15.25 20.78 -8.39
CA GLU A 327 -16.49 20.37 -9.06
C GLU A 327 -17.45 21.55 -9.24
N GLU A 328 -17.50 22.42 -8.23
CA GLU A 328 -18.31 23.64 -8.26
C GLU A 328 -17.52 24.77 -8.92
N ALA A 329 -18.23 25.65 -9.65
CA ALA A 329 -17.64 26.86 -10.20
C ALA A 329 -17.14 27.78 -9.06
N PRO A 330 -16.08 28.57 -9.29
CA PRO A 330 -15.66 29.60 -8.33
C PRO A 330 -16.80 30.57 -8.01
N VAL A 331 -17.00 30.86 -6.73
CA VAL A 331 -18.04 31.78 -6.25
C VAL A 331 -17.38 32.94 -5.52
N GLU A 332 -17.84 34.15 -5.76
CA GLU A 332 -17.40 35.33 -5.01
C GLU A 332 -18.01 35.32 -3.61
N GLY A 333 -17.16 35.42 -2.59
CA GLY A 333 -17.56 35.49 -1.19
C GLY A 333 -18.16 36.84 -0.83
N SER A 334 -18.72 36.95 0.38
CA SER A 334 -19.23 38.21 0.92
C SER A 334 -18.15 39.29 1.12
N ASP A 335 -16.90 38.86 1.17
CA ASP A 335 -15.68 39.66 1.29
C ASP A 335 -15.13 40.11 -0.09
N GLY A 336 -15.78 39.72 -1.20
CA GLY A 336 -15.28 39.96 -2.56
C GLY A 336 -14.13 39.03 -2.97
N GLU A 337 -13.74 38.07 -2.12
CA GLU A 337 -12.71 37.10 -2.46
C GLU A 337 -13.30 35.88 -3.17
N ILE A 338 -12.56 35.33 -4.14
CA ILE A 338 -12.97 34.11 -4.83
C ILE A 338 -12.83 32.91 -3.91
N ARG A 339 -13.94 32.19 -3.70
CA ARG A 339 -13.98 30.91 -2.97
C ARG A 339 -14.13 29.76 -3.95
N ILE A 340 -13.24 28.78 -3.78
CA ILE A 340 -13.22 27.54 -4.55
C ILE A 340 -13.44 26.34 -3.63
N LYS A 341 -14.03 25.26 -4.16
CA LYS A 341 -14.28 24.02 -3.42
C LYS A 341 -13.59 22.85 -4.12
N PRO A 342 -12.27 22.72 -3.92
CA PRO A 342 -11.51 21.69 -4.58
C PRO A 342 -11.80 20.30 -4.00
N ASN A 343 -11.65 19.30 -4.87
CA ASN A 343 -11.74 17.87 -4.56
C ASN A 343 -10.42 17.14 -4.83
N LEU A 344 -9.60 17.67 -5.74
CA LEU A 344 -8.25 17.17 -6.06
C LEU A 344 -7.24 18.31 -5.83
N TYR A 345 -6.14 17.97 -5.16
CA TYR A 345 -5.01 18.86 -4.89
C TYR A 345 -3.75 18.26 -5.51
N ILE A 346 -3.09 18.99 -6.40
CA ILE A 346 -1.73 18.66 -6.84
C ILE A 346 -0.78 19.55 -6.04
N LEU A 347 -0.12 18.93 -5.07
CA LEU A 347 0.81 19.60 -4.17
C LEU A 347 2.20 19.66 -4.77
N VAL A 348 2.81 20.84 -4.72
CA VAL A 348 4.24 21.07 -4.96
C VAL A 348 4.84 21.55 -3.65
N TRP A 349 5.65 20.70 -3.04
CA TRP A 349 6.32 21.01 -1.78
C TRP A 349 7.47 21.99 -2.01
N GLU A 350 7.88 22.72 -0.97
CA GLU A 350 9.11 23.52 -1.03
C GLU A 350 10.30 22.60 -1.41
N PRO A 351 11.15 22.98 -2.37
CA PRO A 351 12.18 22.08 -2.91
C PRO A 351 13.12 21.49 -1.86
N SER A 352 13.60 22.31 -0.91
CA SER A 352 14.51 21.86 0.14
C SER A 352 13.83 20.84 1.05
N PHE A 353 12.57 21.09 1.40
CA PHE A 353 11.72 20.19 2.16
C PHE A 353 11.41 18.89 1.41
N PHE A 354 11.10 18.97 0.11
CA PHE A 354 10.82 17.79 -0.71
C PHE A 354 12.05 16.91 -0.89
N GLU A 355 13.22 17.51 -1.16
CA GLU A 355 14.48 16.78 -1.20
C GLU A 355 14.82 16.20 0.16
N GLU A 356 14.55 16.90 1.26
CA GLU A 356 14.70 16.33 2.60
C GLU A 356 13.75 15.15 2.84
N LEU A 357 12.52 15.21 2.32
CA LEU A 357 11.58 14.10 2.34
C LEU A 357 12.14 12.91 1.54
N LEU A 358 12.77 13.12 0.38
CA LEU A 358 13.35 12.05 -0.44
C LEU A 358 14.70 11.51 0.08
N THR A 359 15.52 12.34 0.71
CA THR A 359 16.92 11.99 1.05
C THR A 359 17.09 11.40 2.44
N ARG A 360 16.16 11.67 3.37
CA ARG A 360 16.28 11.18 4.75
C ARG A 360 16.32 9.66 4.77
N ASP A 361 17.26 9.10 5.53
CA ASP A 361 17.42 7.64 5.64
C ASP A 361 16.18 6.95 6.22
N TYR A 362 15.46 7.64 7.10
CA TYR A 362 14.36 7.09 7.87
C TYR A 362 13.25 8.12 8.07
N PHE A 363 12.01 7.68 7.91
CA PHE A 363 10.83 8.39 8.38
C PHE A 363 10.45 7.92 9.78
N PHE A 364 9.98 8.84 10.63
CA PHE A 364 9.39 8.46 11.91
C PHE A 364 7.93 8.11 11.68
N LEU A 365 7.53 6.91 12.08
CA LEU A 365 6.16 6.46 11.86
C LEU A 365 5.31 6.79 13.05
N PHE A 366 4.18 7.45 12.83
CA PHE A 366 3.13 7.60 13.81
C PHE A 366 2.03 6.56 13.53
N PRO A 367 1.36 6.05 14.57
CA PRO A 367 0.16 5.23 14.41
C PRO A 367 -0.91 6.03 13.66
N PRO A 368 -1.57 5.50 12.62
CA PRO A 368 -2.62 6.23 11.90
C PRO A 368 -3.78 6.66 12.81
N GLU A 369 -4.02 5.93 13.90
CA GLU A 369 -5.05 6.23 14.89
C GLU A 369 -4.78 7.55 15.63
N ILE A 370 -3.52 8.02 15.71
CA ILE A 370 -3.18 9.30 16.37
C ILE A 370 -3.73 10.49 15.58
N LEU A 371 -3.81 10.38 14.24
CA LEU A 371 -4.36 11.43 13.39
C LEU A 371 -5.88 11.57 13.53
N LYS A 372 -6.55 10.63 14.21
CA LYS A 372 -7.98 10.69 14.49
C LYS A 372 -8.28 11.34 15.86
N GLN A 373 -7.25 11.60 16.67
CA GLN A 373 -7.40 12.08 18.05
C GLN A 373 -7.51 13.60 18.17
N HIS A 374 -7.75 14.05 19.41
CA HIS A 374 -7.70 15.44 19.78
C HIS A 374 -6.27 16.01 19.70
N THR A 375 -6.13 17.28 19.36
CA THR A 375 -4.85 17.97 19.13
C THR A 375 -3.88 17.83 20.30
N LEU A 376 -4.35 17.98 21.54
CA LEU A 376 -3.50 17.82 22.73
C LEU A 376 -2.93 16.41 22.88
N VAL A 377 -3.69 15.38 22.48
CA VAL A 377 -3.23 13.98 22.51
C VAL A 377 -2.17 13.76 21.45
N PHE A 378 -2.37 14.32 20.26
CA PHE A 378 -1.38 14.30 19.18
C PHE A 378 -0.07 15.00 19.58
N GLN A 379 -0.16 16.19 20.20
CA GLN A 379 1.00 16.93 20.70
C GLN A 379 1.73 16.17 21.82
N LEU A 380 0.98 15.57 22.75
CA LEU A 380 1.54 14.74 23.83
C LEU A 380 2.32 13.55 23.25
N TYR A 381 1.72 12.81 22.30
CA TYR A 381 2.38 11.69 21.63
C TYR A 381 3.64 12.15 20.87
N SER A 382 3.55 13.26 20.13
CA SER A 382 4.68 13.85 19.41
C SER A 382 5.82 14.25 20.35
N TYR A 383 5.48 14.79 21.51
CA TYR A 383 6.46 15.15 22.54
C TYR A 383 7.13 13.92 23.15
N PHE A 384 6.38 12.88 23.52
CA PHE A 384 6.95 11.64 24.02
C PHE A 384 7.84 10.95 23.00
N ARG A 385 7.52 11.03 21.72
CA ARG A 385 8.38 10.51 20.65
C ARG A 385 9.76 11.16 20.61
N SER A 386 9.83 12.47 20.82
CA SER A 386 11.10 13.19 20.91
C SER A 386 11.82 12.88 22.23
N ARG A 387 11.11 12.99 23.36
CA ARG A 387 11.67 12.91 24.72
C ARG A 387 12.09 11.51 25.14
N MET A 388 11.30 10.48 24.80
CA MET A 388 11.50 9.09 25.23
C MET A 388 12.40 8.28 24.28
N SER A 389 12.97 8.92 23.26
CA SER A 389 13.83 8.25 22.26
C SER A 389 14.98 7.42 22.85
N ARG A 390 15.44 7.73 24.07
CA ARG A 390 16.49 6.98 24.80
C ARG A 390 16.12 6.67 26.26
N ARG A 391 14.85 6.79 26.65
CA ARG A 391 14.36 6.59 28.02
C ARG A 391 13.29 5.50 28.05
N HIS A 392 13.43 4.54 28.95
CA HIS A 392 12.43 3.47 29.13
C HIS A 392 11.29 3.89 30.08
N SER A 393 11.62 4.71 31.08
CA SER A 393 10.66 5.29 32.00
C SER A 393 11.02 6.74 32.30
N ASP A 394 10.01 7.56 32.54
CA ASP A 394 10.17 8.94 33.03
C ASP A 394 8.95 9.29 33.88
N VAL A 395 9.10 10.28 34.74
CA VAL A 395 8.00 10.81 35.55
C VAL A 395 7.92 12.30 35.31
N MET A 396 6.73 12.80 35.01
CA MET A 396 6.51 14.22 34.73
C MET A 396 5.26 14.73 35.46
N MET A 397 5.30 16.00 35.85
CA MET A 397 4.11 16.68 36.31
C MET A 397 3.31 17.19 35.11
N LEU A 398 2.00 17.18 35.21
CA LEU A 398 1.14 17.70 34.15
C LEU A 398 1.35 19.22 33.98
N SER A 399 1.71 19.94 35.04
CA SER A 399 2.14 21.35 34.98
C SER A 399 3.38 21.58 34.12
N GLU A 400 4.35 20.67 34.16
CA GLU A 400 5.52 20.69 33.28
C GLU A 400 5.12 20.40 31.83
N LEU A 401 4.24 19.42 31.60
CA LEU A 401 3.70 19.14 30.28
C LEU A 401 2.97 20.35 29.70
N ASN A 402 2.24 21.13 30.51
CA ASN A 402 1.62 22.36 30.06
C ASN A 402 2.67 23.37 29.54
N GLN A 403 3.77 23.54 30.28
CA GLN A 403 4.87 24.44 29.88
C GLN A 403 5.64 23.98 28.63
N LYS A 404 5.61 22.68 28.32
CA LYS A 404 6.29 22.13 27.14
C LYS A 404 5.40 22.05 25.91
N LEU A 405 4.11 21.75 26.08
CA LEU A 405 3.15 21.54 24.99
C LEU A 405 2.37 22.81 24.65
N ALA A 406 1.95 23.57 25.67
CA ALA A 406 0.90 24.58 25.50
C ALA A 406 1.04 25.76 26.47
N ARG A 407 2.19 26.46 26.44
CA ARG A 407 2.47 27.63 27.32
C ARG A 407 1.39 28.72 27.31
N ASN A 408 0.67 28.85 26.21
CA ASN A 408 -0.35 29.86 26.00
C ASN A 408 -1.75 29.43 26.51
N ILE A 409 -1.90 28.20 26.99
CA ILE A 409 -3.16 27.67 27.53
C ILE A 409 -3.10 27.70 29.05
N GLU A 410 -4.15 28.25 29.66
CA GLU A 410 -4.29 28.25 31.12
C GLU A 410 -4.33 26.82 31.67
N TRP A 411 -3.65 26.62 32.81
CA TRP A 411 -3.57 25.35 33.52
C TRP A 411 -4.90 24.61 33.65
N ARG A 412 -5.97 25.31 34.09
CA ARG A 412 -7.29 24.71 34.31
C ARG A 412 -7.88 24.11 33.03
N ARG A 413 -7.75 24.85 31.92
CA ARG A 413 -8.26 24.40 30.63
C ARG A 413 -7.43 23.26 30.06
N PHE A 414 -6.10 23.39 30.14
CA PHE A 414 -5.17 22.35 29.68
C PHE A 414 -5.39 21.03 30.42
N SER A 415 -5.42 21.08 31.76
CA SER A 415 -5.64 19.88 32.60
C SER A 415 -7.01 19.26 32.35
N MET A 416 -8.08 20.05 32.33
CA MET A 416 -9.43 19.55 32.08
C MET A 416 -9.55 18.89 30.69
N ASP A 417 -9.07 19.54 29.64
CA ASP A 417 -9.17 19.00 28.27
C ASP A 417 -8.26 17.77 28.10
N LEU A 418 -7.00 17.81 28.55
CA LEU A 418 -6.09 16.67 28.39
C LEU A 418 -6.51 15.46 29.22
N ILE A 419 -6.91 15.64 30.48
CA ILE A 419 -7.38 14.53 31.33
C ILE A 419 -8.68 13.94 30.79
N ARG A 420 -9.62 14.75 30.29
CA ARG A 420 -10.85 14.24 29.65
C ARG A 420 -10.53 13.33 28.46
N GLU A 421 -9.65 13.76 27.58
CA GLU A 421 -9.29 12.97 26.39
C GLU A 421 -8.49 11.70 26.76
N LEU A 422 -7.57 11.80 27.73
CA LEU A 422 -6.83 10.63 28.23
C LEU A 422 -7.77 9.62 28.91
N ARG A 423 -8.71 10.07 29.75
CA ARG A 423 -9.72 9.18 30.35
C ARG A 423 -10.59 8.49 29.30
N ARG A 424 -10.96 9.19 28.23
CA ARG A 424 -11.70 8.58 27.12
C ARG A 424 -10.90 7.43 26.49
N LEU A 425 -9.58 7.58 26.36
CA LEU A 425 -8.68 6.55 25.84
C LEU A 425 -8.37 5.44 26.85
N SER A 426 -8.65 5.64 28.14
CA SER A 426 -8.46 4.63 29.20
C SER A 426 -9.51 3.51 29.17
N GLU A 427 -10.63 3.72 28.46
CA GLU A 427 -11.75 2.75 28.36
C GLU A 427 -12.28 2.28 29.72
N GLY A 428 -12.21 3.14 30.75
CA GLY A 428 -12.68 2.84 32.11
C GLY A 428 -11.67 2.07 32.98
N LYS A 429 -10.41 1.94 32.56
CA LYS A 429 -9.35 1.31 33.37
C LYS A 429 -8.80 2.26 34.44
N GLY A 430 -9.52 2.37 35.56
CA GLY A 430 -9.08 3.12 36.75
C GLY A 430 -10.21 3.82 37.49
N SER A 431 -9.84 4.64 38.47
CA SER A 431 -10.72 5.52 39.24
C SER A 431 -10.53 7.00 38.84
N GLU A 432 -11.26 7.92 39.50
CA GLU A 432 -11.01 9.35 39.34
C GLU A 432 -9.63 9.76 39.84
N ASP A 433 -9.06 9.09 40.83
CA ASP A 433 -7.78 9.50 41.38
C ASP A 433 -6.58 8.87 40.68
N LEU A 434 -6.76 7.69 40.07
CA LEU A 434 -5.72 6.95 39.36
C LEU A 434 -6.30 6.21 38.15
N PHE A 435 -5.76 6.48 36.96
CA PHE A 435 -6.13 5.73 35.75
C PHE A 435 -4.93 5.47 34.85
N VAL A 436 -5.03 4.42 34.05
CA VAL A 436 -3.97 4.01 33.11
C VAL A 436 -4.42 4.20 31.67
N VAL A 437 -3.51 4.66 30.82
CA VAL A 437 -3.75 4.88 29.39
C VAL A 437 -2.61 4.26 28.60
N ASN A 438 -2.96 3.46 27.61
CA ASN A 438 -2.00 3.05 26.59
C ASN A 438 -2.05 4.07 25.43
N LEU A 439 -1.05 4.93 25.36
CA LEU A 439 -0.90 5.91 24.29
C LEU A 439 -0.05 5.31 23.16
N TRP A 440 -0.53 4.20 22.59
CA TRP A 440 0.09 3.44 21.51
C TRP A 440 1.56 3.07 21.79
N GLY A 441 1.78 2.40 22.92
CA GLY A 441 3.09 1.91 23.39
C GLY A 441 3.74 2.79 24.47
N TYR A 442 3.22 4.01 24.69
CA TYR A 442 3.51 4.78 25.90
C TYR A 442 2.44 4.52 26.95
N HIS A 443 2.75 3.67 27.93
CA HIS A 443 1.86 3.40 29.06
C HIS A 443 1.97 4.53 30.07
N LEU A 444 0.88 5.26 30.24
CA LEU A 444 0.75 6.37 31.16
C LEU A 444 0.00 5.88 32.40
N THR A 445 0.56 6.14 33.58
CA THR A 445 -0.17 6.07 34.85
C THR A 445 -0.36 7.49 35.33
N VAL A 446 -1.62 7.94 35.38
CA VAL A 446 -1.95 9.31 35.78
C VAL A 446 -2.53 9.28 37.18
N THR A 447 -1.85 9.93 38.12
CA THR A 447 -2.26 10.03 39.52
C THR A 447 -2.55 11.48 39.88
N THR A 448 -3.70 11.71 40.52
CA THR A 448 -4.05 13.02 41.07
C THR A 448 -3.18 13.36 42.27
N VAL A 449 -2.67 14.59 42.31
CA VAL A 449 -1.97 15.16 43.46
C VAL A 449 -2.91 16.14 44.14
N GLN A 450 -3.37 15.76 45.33
CA GLN A 450 -4.31 16.56 46.11
C GLN A 450 -3.58 17.24 47.28
N GLU A 451 -3.82 18.53 47.47
CA GLU A 451 -3.46 19.23 48.70
C GLU A 451 -4.73 19.87 49.29
N LYS A 452 -4.96 19.66 50.59
CA LYS A 452 -6.11 20.24 51.32
C LYS A 452 -7.46 19.97 50.65
N GLY A 453 -7.64 18.78 50.08
CA GLY A 453 -8.88 18.36 49.41
C GLY A 453 -9.14 19.01 48.05
N LYS A 454 -8.14 19.70 47.46
CA LYS A 454 -8.22 20.23 46.09
C LYS A 454 -7.15 19.58 45.22
N VAL A 455 -7.49 19.27 43.99
CA VAL A 455 -6.53 18.79 42.99
C VAL A 455 -5.61 19.95 42.61
N VAL A 456 -4.33 19.83 42.94
CA VAL A 456 -3.31 20.84 42.65
C VAL A 456 -2.60 20.51 41.34
N ASP A 457 -2.24 19.25 41.17
CA ASP A 457 -1.53 18.77 39.97
C ASP A 457 -1.86 17.30 39.67
N TYR A 458 -1.29 16.77 38.59
CA TYR A 458 -1.31 15.36 38.24
C TYR A 458 0.12 14.90 37.97
N GLN A 459 0.51 13.77 38.54
CA GLN A 459 1.74 13.08 38.18
C GLN A 459 1.44 12.10 37.05
N VAL A 460 2.29 12.10 36.04
CA VAL A 460 2.21 11.24 34.86
C VAL A 460 3.46 10.38 34.82
N ASP A 461 3.32 9.13 35.24
CA ASP A 461 4.37 8.13 35.09
C ASP A 461 4.29 7.52 33.70
N ILE A 462 5.41 7.54 32.98
CA ILE A 462 5.48 7.16 31.58
C ILE A 462 6.39 5.94 31.50
N LYS A 463 5.85 4.84 30.98
CA LYS A 463 6.61 3.63 30.66
C LYS A 463 6.53 3.37 29.16
N CYS A 464 7.67 3.32 28.50
CA CYS A 464 7.76 3.06 27.07
C CYS A 464 7.94 1.56 26.82
N ASP A 465 6.96 0.96 26.15
CA ASP A 465 7.07 -0.37 25.56
C ASP A 465 7.50 -0.23 24.10
N VAL A 466 8.75 -0.58 23.83
CA VAL A 466 9.38 -0.37 22.53
C VAL A 466 8.73 -1.26 21.46
N GLU A 467 8.40 -2.50 21.80
CA GLU A 467 7.81 -3.45 20.85
C GLU A 467 6.41 -3.00 20.45
N GLU A 468 5.65 -2.51 21.42
CA GLU A 468 4.30 -2.02 21.18
C GLU A 468 4.28 -0.71 20.38
N VAL A 469 5.21 0.22 20.66
CA VAL A 469 5.41 1.42 19.86
C VAL A 469 5.75 1.06 18.41
N LEU A 470 6.60 0.06 18.17
CA LEU A 470 6.92 -0.46 16.83
C LEU A 470 5.70 -1.08 16.15
N ARG A 471 4.95 -1.90 16.89
CA ARG A 471 3.76 -2.60 16.41
C ARG A 471 2.65 -1.63 16.00
N TYR A 472 2.30 -0.66 16.83
CA TYR A 472 1.26 0.32 16.51
C TYR A 472 1.70 1.32 15.43
N SER A 473 3.00 1.62 15.36
CA SER A 473 3.54 2.42 14.27
C SER A 473 3.71 1.61 12.97
N ARG A 474 3.43 0.30 13.00
CA ARG A 474 3.48 -0.63 11.85
C ARG A 474 4.84 -0.66 11.15
N ALA A 475 5.90 -0.44 11.92
CA ALA A 475 7.26 -0.50 11.42
C ALA A 475 7.70 -1.97 11.26
N LYS A 476 8.08 -2.38 10.05
CA LYS A 476 8.51 -3.76 9.73
C LYS A 476 9.93 -4.09 10.20
N THR A 477 10.77 -3.09 10.48
CA THR A 477 12.18 -3.27 10.80
C THR A 477 12.56 -2.55 12.09
N THR A 478 13.02 -3.29 13.10
CA THR A 478 13.98 -2.76 14.08
C THR A 478 15.30 -2.55 13.34
N ASN A 479 15.82 -1.32 13.29
CA ASN A 479 17.16 -1.10 12.74
C ASN A 479 18.17 -1.93 13.51
N ALA A 480 18.58 -3.08 12.96
CA ALA A 480 19.63 -3.92 13.52
C ALA A 480 20.91 -3.10 13.59
N GLY A 481 21.30 -2.67 14.80
CA GLY A 481 22.57 -1.98 15.07
C GLY A 481 22.49 -0.51 15.47
N LYS A 482 21.32 0.16 15.46
CA LYS A 482 21.18 1.51 16.06
C LYS A 482 20.31 1.42 17.31
N ARG A 483 20.87 1.72 18.49
CA ARG A 483 20.20 1.86 19.81
C ARG A 483 19.16 3.01 19.87
N ASN A 484 18.42 3.26 18.79
CA ASN A 484 17.41 4.31 18.73
C ASN A 484 16.03 3.65 18.82
N MET A 485 15.33 3.91 19.92
CA MET A 485 14.03 3.31 20.29
C MET A 485 12.86 3.90 19.47
N ALA A 486 13.13 4.38 18.25
CA ALA A 486 12.16 5.06 17.42
C ALA A 486 11.68 4.11 16.30
N PRO A 487 10.36 3.89 16.14
CA PRO A 487 9.83 3.22 14.97
C PRO A 487 10.11 4.05 13.74
N THR A 488 10.97 3.48 12.91
CA THR A 488 11.43 4.09 11.68
C THR A 488 11.14 3.15 10.52
N LEU A 489 10.71 3.74 9.41
CA LEU A 489 10.61 3.07 8.13
C LEU A 489 11.84 3.55 7.37
N PRO A 490 12.68 2.64 6.83
CA PRO A 490 13.64 3.01 5.81
C PRO A 490 12.89 3.80 4.75
N ASN A 491 13.35 5.00 4.44
CA ASN A 491 12.63 5.85 3.50
C ASN A 491 12.53 5.12 2.15
N PRO A 492 11.31 4.71 1.71
CA PRO A 492 11.17 3.94 0.47
C PRO A 492 11.55 4.79 -0.74
N LEU A 493 11.37 6.11 -0.63
CA LEU A 493 11.68 7.08 -1.67
C LEU A 493 13.15 7.46 -1.71
N ARG A 494 13.93 6.98 -0.75
CA ARG A 494 15.37 7.18 -0.81
C ARG A 494 15.81 6.57 -2.11
N ASN A 495 16.35 7.42 -2.97
CA ASN A 495 17.23 6.98 -4.02
C ASN A 495 18.28 6.12 -3.31
N GLU A 496 18.14 4.80 -3.38
CA GLU A 496 19.32 3.97 -3.44
C GLU A 496 20.02 4.37 -4.76
N LEU A 497 20.59 5.58 -4.79
CA LEU A 497 21.89 5.78 -5.39
C LEU A 497 22.76 4.83 -4.59
N VAL A 498 22.74 3.59 -5.03
CA VAL A 498 23.65 2.56 -4.62
C VAL A 498 25.01 3.26 -4.67
N SER A 499 25.65 3.48 -3.52
CA SER A 499 26.94 4.19 -3.50
C SER A 499 27.85 3.43 -4.44
N LYS A 500 28.79 4.05 -5.17
CA LYS A 500 29.72 3.28 -6.04
C LYS A 500 30.35 2.09 -5.30
N GLN A 501 30.49 2.18 -3.97
CA GLN A 501 30.89 1.09 -3.09
C GLN A 501 29.80 0.04 -2.84
N LYS A 502 28.54 0.39 -2.58
CA LYS A 502 27.42 -0.58 -2.55
C LYS A 502 27.10 -1.15 -3.93
N LEU A 503 27.44 -0.45 -5.02
CA LEU A 503 27.30 -0.88 -6.42
C LEU A 503 28.46 -1.80 -6.75
N ALA A 504 29.63 -1.59 -6.13
CA ALA A 504 30.77 -2.49 -6.14
C ALA A 504 30.61 -3.68 -5.17
N GLU A 505 29.83 -3.55 -4.10
CA GLU A 505 29.48 -4.64 -3.17
C GLU A 505 28.28 -5.44 -3.66
N LEU A 506 27.28 -4.80 -4.26
CA LEU A 506 26.24 -5.49 -5.02
C LEU A 506 26.84 -6.06 -6.30
N SER A 507 27.81 -5.41 -6.95
CA SER A 507 28.57 -6.11 -8.00
C SER A 507 29.35 -7.27 -7.38
N SER A 508 29.99 -7.16 -6.22
CA SER A 508 30.73 -8.29 -5.63
C SER A 508 29.85 -9.41 -5.04
N ILE A 509 28.60 -9.13 -4.68
CA ILE A 509 27.59 -10.11 -4.25
C ILE A 509 26.87 -10.72 -5.47
N ILE A 510 26.68 -9.95 -6.54
CA ILE A 510 26.17 -10.43 -7.84
C ILE A 510 27.29 -11.09 -8.67
N ASP A 511 28.56 -10.88 -8.31
CA ASP A 511 29.74 -11.55 -8.88
C ASP A 511 29.82 -13.04 -8.45
N GLY A 512 28.85 -13.53 -7.66
CA GLY A 512 28.66 -14.94 -7.38
C GLY A 512 27.76 -15.68 -8.37
N GLU A 513 26.70 -15.04 -8.88
CA GLU A 513 25.71 -15.69 -9.76
C GLU A 513 24.97 -14.62 -10.57
N PHE A 514 25.56 -14.15 -11.65
CA PHE A 514 24.96 -13.73 -12.93
C PHE A 514 26.02 -12.90 -13.65
N GLU A 515 26.76 -13.53 -14.57
CA GLU A 515 27.64 -12.79 -15.47
C GLU A 515 26.81 -11.70 -16.18
N PRO A 516 27.28 -10.44 -16.23
CA PRO A 516 26.65 -9.44 -17.06
C PRO A 516 26.55 -10.02 -18.47
N ILE A 517 25.43 -9.79 -19.16
CA ILE A 517 25.40 -9.84 -20.62
C ILE A 517 26.37 -8.73 -21.06
N GLN A 518 27.66 -9.06 -21.08
CA GLN A 518 28.56 -8.48 -22.04
C GLN A 518 27.81 -8.65 -23.36
N ARG A 519 27.44 -7.54 -24.01
CA ARG A 519 27.17 -7.61 -25.43
C ARG A 519 28.41 -8.25 -26.02
N LYS A 520 28.34 -9.57 -26.23
CA LYS A 520 29.41 -10.33 -26.86
C LYS A 520 29.75 -9.51 -28.09
N ALA A 521 31.04 -9.14 -28.23
CA ALA A 521 31.53 -8.58 -29.47
C ALA A 521 30.85 -9.36 -30.60
N PRO A 522 30.24 -8.67 -31.60
CA PRO A 522 29.37 -9.32 -32.56
C PRO A 522 30.05 -10.59 -33.02
N SER A 523 29.46 -11.75 -32.65
CA SER A 523 30.04 -13.05 -32.94
C SER A 523 30.43 -13.04 -34.41
N PRO A 524 31.68 -13.39 -34.78
CA PRO A 524 32.18 -13.20 -36.13
C PRO A 524 31.15 -13.79 -37.07
N ARG A 525 30.46 -12.93 -37.82
CA ARG A 525 29.59 -13.40 -38.89
C ARG A 525 30.55 -14.14 -39.82
N GLY A 526 30.29 -15.43 -40.02
CA GLY A 526 30.99 -16.20 -41.03
C GLY A 526 30.95 -15.44 -42.35
N ARG A 527 31.87 -15.76 -43.27
CA ARG A 527 32.02 -15.02 -44.53
C ARG A 527 30.72 -14.97 -45.36
N LEU A 528 29.81 -15.91 -45.07
CA LEU A 528 28.46 -16.07 -45.63
C LEU A 528 27.31 -15.61 -44.70
N GLY A 529 27.57 -14.72 -43.73
CA GLY A 529 26.53 -14.09 -42.89
C GLY A 529 25.97 -14.94 -41.73
N ARG A 530 26.46 -16.17 -41.56
CA ARG A 530 25.99 -17.14 -40.55
C ARG A 530 26.57 -16.88 -39.17
N ARG A 531 25.82 -17.24 -38.11
CA ARG A 531 26.33 -17.18 -36.72
C ARG A 531 27.18 -18.39 -36.44
N VAL A 532 28.49 -18.21 -36.48
CA VAL A 532 29.48 -19.25 -36.18
C VAL A 532 30.00 -19.07 -34.76
N LYS A 533 29.86 -20.10 -33.92
CA LYS A 533 30.50 -20.18 -32.60
C LYS A 533 31.69 -21.11 -32.68
N LEU A 534 32.88 -20.52 -32.78
CA LEU A 534 34.14 -21.26 -32.72
C LEU A 534 34.48 -21.56 -31.26
N ARG A 535 34.60 -22.84 -30.88
CA ARG A 535 35.22 -23.28 -29.62
C ARG A 535 36.54 -23.97 -29.94
N LYS A 536 37.33 -24.30 -28.92
CA LYS A 536 38.68 -24.88 -29.09
C LYS A 536 38.70 -26.20 -29.87
N HIS A 537 37.70 -27.06 -29.66
CA HIS A 537 37.65 -28.42 -30.24
C HIS A 537 36.41 -28.68 -31.12
N LEU A 538 35.46 -27.74 -31.17
CA LEU A 538 34.24 -27.85 -31.95
C LEU A 538 33.79 -26.48 -32.48
N VAL A 539 33.10 -26.48 -33.61
CA VAL A 539 32.45 -25.30 -34.20
C VAL A 539 30.95 -25.56 -34.30
N GLU A 540 30.14 -24.63 -33.83
CA GLU A 540 28.69 -24.65 -34.03
C GLU A 540 28.32 -23.60 -35.10
N ILE A 541 27.77 -24.06 -36.22
CA ILE A 541 27.27 -23.20 -37.29
C ILE A 541 25.75 -23.17 -37.18
N ASN A 542 25.19 -22.00 -36.87
CA ASN A 542 23.74 -21.81 -36.80
C ASN A 542 23.24 -21.17 -38.10
N ALA A 543 22.36 -21.88 -38.80
CA ALA A 543 21.66 -21.43 -39.98
C ALA A 543 20.15 -21.54 -39.73
N ASP A 544 19.53 -20.44 -39.31
CA ASP A 544 18.11 -20.24 -38.98
C ASP A 544 17.43 -21.38 -38.20
N GLU A 545 17.07 -22.48 -38.87
CA GLU A 545 16.35 -23.62 -38.29
C GLU A 545 17.25 -24.82 -37.93
N ILE A 546 18.52 -24.83 -38.33
CA ILE A 546 19.45 -25.93 -38.10
C ILE A 546 20.75 -25.44 -37.46
N THR A 547 21.18 -26.14 -36.40
CA THR A 547 22.51 -26.01 -35.81
C THR A 547 23.36 -27.21 -36.22
N ILE A 548 24.44 -26.97 -36.94
CA ILE A 548 25.41 -28.01 -37.32
C ILE A 548 26.67 -27.88 -36.46
N THR A 549 27.11 -29.00 -35.89
CA THR A 549 28.34 -29.11 -35.11
C THR A 549 29.43 -29.82 -35.90
N LEU A 550 30.58 -29.17 -36.05
CA LEU A 550 31.76 -29.73 -36.73
C LEU A 550 32.91 -29.86 -35.74
N SER A 551 33.71 -30.91 -35.89
CA SER A 551 34.93 -31.17 -35.11
C SER A 551 36.04 -31.70 -36.02
N ARG A 552 37.29 -31.75 -35.53
CA ARG A 552 38.39 -32.45 -36.25
C ARG A 552 38.13 -33.96 -36.45
N TYR A 553 37.20 -34.53 -35.69
CA TYR A 553 36.79 -35.94 -35.75
C TYR A 553 35.57 -36.17 -36.66
N THR A 554 35.04 -35.13 -37.30
CA THR A 554 33.89 -35.27 -38.21
C THR A 554 34.30 -36.07 -39.45
N SER A 555 33.54 -37.11 -39.79
CA SER A 555 33.84 -37.95 -40.96
C SER A 555 33.59 -37.19 -42.28
N PRO A 556 34.27 -37.56 -43.38
CA PRO A 556 34.09 -36.90 -44.68
C PRO A 556 32.63 -36.94 -45.17
N GLU A 557 31.94 -38.06 -44.94
CA GLU A 557 30.53 -38.23 -45.30
C GLU A 557 29.58 -37.35 -44.47
N ALA A 558 29.88 -37.13 -43.18
CA ALA A 558 29.10 -36.25 -42.32
C ALA A 558 29.35 -34.77 -42.68
N LEU A 559 30.58 -34.45 -43.09
CA LEU A 559 30.93 -33.12 -43.60
C LEU A 559 30.19 -32.82 -44.90
N GLU A 560 30.14 -33.75 -45.86
CA GLU A 560 29.39 -33.55 -47.11
C GLU A 560 27.89 -33.38 -46.86
N ARG A 561 27.28 -34.22 -46.01
CA ARG A 561 25.88 -34.06 -45.60
C ARG A 561 25.62 -32.69 -44.96
N SER A 562 26.53 -32.24 -44.11
CA SER A 562 26.46 -30.92 -43.48
C SER A 562 26.55 -29.78 -44.48
N ILE A 563 27.44 -29.89 -45.47
CA ILE A 563 27.59 -28.89 -46.54
C ILE A 563 26.32 -28.82 -47.39
N THR A 564 25.74 -29.97 -47.77
CA THR A 564 24.49 -30.02 -48.55
C THR A 564 23.33 -29.41 -47.77
N ALA A 565 23.19 -29.73 -46.48
CA ALA A 565 22.15 -29.16 -45.63
C ALA A 565 22.30 -27.64 -45.49
N LEU A 566 23.52 -27.14 -45.27
CA LEU A 566 23.78 -25.70 -45.17
C LEU A 566 23.54 -25.00 -46.52
N ALA A 567 23.92 -25.61 -47.64
CA ALA A 567 23.70 -25.05 -48.98
C ALA A 567 22.22 -24.90 -49.33
N ALA A 568 21.42 -25.93 -49.00
CA ALA A 568 19.99 -25.92 -49.23
C ALA A 568 19.28 -24.82 -48.42
N MET A 569 19.70 -24.61 -47.17
CA MET A 569 19.06 -23.64 -46.27
C MET A 569 19.48 -22.20 -46.53
N THR A 570 20.74 -21.95 -46.91
CA THR A 570 21.25 -20.58 -47.08
C THR A 570 21.26 -20.10 -48.53
N GLY A 571 20.96 -20.97 -49.50
CA GLY A 571 20.97 -20.63 -50.94
C GLY A 571 22.36 -20.30 -51.51
N HIS A 572 23.44 -20.64 -50.79
CA HIS A 572 24.81 -20.42 -51.24
C HIS A 572 25.36 -21.65 -51.98
N ALA A 573 26.33 -21.43 -52.88
CA ALA A 573 26.94 -22.52 -53.63
C ALA A 573 27.64 -23.53 -52.67
N PRO A 574 27.48 -24.85 -52.87
CA PRO A 574 28.10 -25.88 -52.03
C PRO A 574 29.64 -25.76 -51.94
N SER A 575 30.30 -25.26 -52.99
CA SER A 575 31.74 -25.01 -53.02
C SER A 575 32.17 -23.95 -52.00
N SER A 576 31.45 -22.83 -51.92
CA SER A 576 31.77 -21.75 -50.96
C SER A 576 31.54 -22.16 -49.51
N ILE A 577 30.52 -22.99 -49.25
CA ILE A 577 30.27 -23.55 -47.91
C ILE A 577 31.33 -24.58 -47.54
N LYS A 578 31.77 -25.41 -48.51
CA LYS A 578 32.85 -26.38 -48.31
C LYS A 578 34.14 -25.69 -47.90
N GLU A 579 34.52 -24.61 -48.59
CA GLU A 579 35.69 -23.80 -48.24
C GLU A 579 35.59 -23.23 -46.82
N GLU A 580 34.45 -22.65 -46.44
CA GLU A 580 34.24 -22.11 -45.09
C GLU A 580 34.27 -23.20 -44.00
N CYS A 581 33.67 -24.37 -44.25
CA CYS A 581 33.67 -25.47 -43.29
C CYS A 581 35.07 -26.06 -43.10
N VAL A 582 35.85 -26.22 -44.17
CA VAL A 582 37.23 -26.71 -44.11
C VAL A 582 38.12 -25.70 -43.36
N GLU A 583 37.99 -24.41 -43.66
CA GLU A 583 38.75 -23.36 -42.96
C GLU A 583 38.42 -23.31 -41.45
N LEU A 584 37.15 -23.54 -41.08
CA LEU A 584 36.73 -23.59 -39.69
C LEU A 584 37.22 -24.85 -38.97
N ILE A 585 37.21 -26.01 -39.63
CA ILE A 585 37.79 -27.25 -39.10
C ILE A 585 39.31 -27.09 -38.93
N ASP A 586 39.97 -26.37 -39.84
CA ASP A 586 41.41 -26.20 -39.77
C ASP A 586 41.87 -25.40 -38.54
N LYS A 587 41.00 -24.51 -38.04
CA LYS A 587 41.21 -23.72 -36.83
C LYS A 587 40.96 -24.50 -35.52
N LEU A 588 40.44 -25.73 -35.59
CA LEU A 588 40.17 -26.57 -34.43
C LEU A 588 41.38 -27.40 -33.98
N ASP A 589 41.57 -27.48 -32.67
CA ASP A 589 42.59 -28.33 -32.04
C ASP A 589 42.10 -29.77 -31.82
N TRP A 590 43.01 -30.72 -31.93
CA TRP A 590 42.78 -32.10 -31.48
C TRP A 590 42.62 -32.19 -29.96
N LEU A 591 41.83 -33.17 -29.50
CA LEU A 591 41.72 -33.48 -28.08
C LEU A 591 43.03 -34.13 -27.61
N ARG A 592 43.78 -33.42 -26.77
CA ARG A 592 45.07 -33.86 -26.24
C ARG A 592 44.98 -34.10 -24.74
N VAL A 593 45.63 -35.16 -24.29
CA VAL A 593 45.94 -35.39 -22.88
C VAL A 593 47.45 -35.36 -22.77
N GLU A 594 47.97 -34.44 -21.98
CA GLU A 594 49.40 -34.12 -21.93
C GLU A 594 49.94 -33.78 -23.33
N ASN A 595 50.68 -34.69 -23.98
CA ASN A 595 51.25 -34.50 -25.33
C ASN A 595 50.65 -35.41 -26.41
N ASP A 596 49.76 -36.35 -26.07
CA ASP A 596 49.23 -37.35 -27.01
C ASP A 596 47.80 -37.02 -27.47
N VAL A 597 47.52 -37.28 -28.75
CA VAL A 597 46.19 -37.08 -29.36
C VAL A 597 45.33 -38.32 -29.15
N ILE A 598 44.12 -38.14 -28.63
CA ILE A 598 43.15 -39.22 -28.49
C ILE A 598 42.68 -39.67 -29.87
N GLN A 599 42.82 -40.96 -30.16
CA GLN A 599 42.40 -41.52 -31.45
C GLN A 599 40.88 -41.65 -31.52
N TYR A 600 40.32 -41.39 -32.71
CA TYR A 600 38.89 -41.54 -32.98
C TYR A 600 38.35 -42.92 -32.59
N THR A 601 39.15 -43.97 -32.82
CA THR A 601 38.82 -45.36 -32.47
C THR A 601 38.56 -45.57 -30.98
N THR A 602 39.21 -44.79 -30.12
CA THR A 602 39.01 -44.86 -28.66
C THR A 602 37.69 -44.18 -28.26
N LEU A 603 37.39 -43.03 -28.88
CA LEU A 603 36.13 -42.32 -28.66
C LEU A 603 34.92 -43.10 -29.21
N SER A 604 35.06 -43.73 -30.38
CA SER A 604 34.00 -44.56 -30.98
C SER A 604 33.67 -45.77 -30.12
N LYS A 605 34.69 -46.50 -29.62
CA LYS A 605 34.49 -47.64 -28.72
C LYS A 605 33.79 -47.24 -27.42
N LEU A 606 34.17 -46.11 -26.82
CA LEU A 606 33.53 -45.60 -25.61
C LEU A 606 32.05 -45.25 -25.86
N LEU A 607 31.77 -44.63 -27.01
CA LEU A 607 30.42 -44.22 -27.40
C LEU A 607 29.51 -45.41 -27.70
N GLU A 608 30.04 -46.44 -28.37
CA GLU A 608 29.33 -47.71 -28.60
C GLU A 608 29.06 -48.45 -27.28
N LEU A 609 30.05 -48.55 -26.40
CA LEU A 609 29.90 -49.18 -25.08
C LEU A 609 28.82 -48.49 -24.24
N TYR A 610 28.79 -47.15 -24.25
CA TYR A 610 27.81 -46.37 -23.51
C TYR A 610 26.40 -46.49 -24.12
N ASN A 611 26.26 -46.32 -25.45
CA ASN A 611 24.96 -46.35 -26.11
C ASN A 611 24.33 -47.76 -26.15
N ASN A 612 25.13 -48.83 -26.16
CA ASN A 612 24.61 -50.20 -26.07
C ASN A 612 24.10 -50.58 -24.67
N GLN A 613 24.59 -49.92 -23.62
CA GLN A 613 24.16 -50.19 -22.24
C GLN A 613 22.95 -49.36 -21.81
N ASN A 614 22.70 -48.21 -22.44
CA ASN A 614 21.63 -47.28 -22.07
C ASN A 614 20.62 -47.09 -23.22
N GLU A 615 19.47 -47.78 -23.16
CA GLU A 615 18.38 -47.63 -24.15
C GLU A 615 17.67 -46.26 -24.08
N SER A 616 17.74 -45.56 -22.94
CA SER A 616 16.98 -44.32 -22.71
C SER A 616 17.73 -43.02 -23.02
N LYS A 617 19.06 -43.05 -23.13
CA LYS A 617 19.90 -41.85 -23.32
C LYS A 617 20.94 -42.09 -24.40
N HIS A 618 20.88 -41.30 -25.47
CA HIS A 618 21.85 -41.35 -26.55
C HIS A 618 22.93 -40.28 -26.38
N LEU A 619 24.20 -40.70 -26.39
CA LEU A 619 25.35 -39.79 -26.38
C LEU A 619 25.89 -39.64 -27.80
N SER A 620 25.88 -38.41 -28.33
CA SER A 620 26.51 -38.07 -29.61
C SER A 620 28.00 -37.83 -29.44
N ILE A 621 28.76 -38.03 -30.51
CA ILE A 621 30.21 -37.85 -30.48
C ILE A 621 30.60 -36.39 -30.21
N GLU A 622 29.76 -35.42 -30.61
CA GLU A 622 30.03 -34.00 -30.32
C GLU A 622 29.82 -33.68 -28.85
N LYS A 623 28.79 -34.23 -28.21
CA LYS A 623 28.57 -34.09 -26.75
C LYS A 623 29.71 -34.73 -25.97
N LEU A 624 30.20 -35.89 -26.42
CA LEU A 624 31.35 -36.57 -25.84
C LEU A 624 32.62 -35.71 -25.93
N ILE A 625 32.92 -35.15 -27.11
CA ILE A 625 34.08 -34.27 -27.33
C ILE A 625 33.98 -33.00 -26.46
N ALA A 626 32.80 -32.37 -26.40
CA ALA A 626 32.57 -31.19 -25.59
C ALA A 626 32.76 -31.46 -24.08
N GLY A 627 32.25 -32.60 -23.60
CA GLY A 627 32.36 -33.00 -22.20
C GLY A 627 33.78 -33.39 -21.78
N LEU A 628 34.46 -34.20 -22.61
CA LEU A 628 35.85 -34.61 -22.34
C LEU A 628 36.84 -33.45 -22.38
N ALA A 629 36.57 -32.42 -23.20
CA ALA A 629 37.40 -31.22 -23.27
C ALA A 629 37.48 -30.45 -21.93
N VAL A 630 36.42 -30.48 -21.12
CA VAL A 630 36.35 -29.78 -19.82
C VAL A 630 36.87 -30.67 -18.68
N ARG A 631 36.75 -32.00 -18.82
CA ARG A 631 37.07 -32.97 -17.75
C ARG A 631 38.39 -33.70 -18.01
N ARG A 632 39.52 -33.00 -17.84
CA ARG A 632 40.88 -33.55 -18.10
C ARG A 632 41.20 -34.88 -17.38
N LYS A 633 40.71 -35.08 -16.16
CA LYS A 633 40.92 -36.34 -15.39
C LYS A 633 40.18 -37.52 -16.02
N VAL A 634 38.92 -37.33 -16.41
CA VAL A 634 38.11 -38.34 -17.10
C VAL A 634 38.68 -38.63 -18.48
N CYS A 635 39.14 -37.58 -19.18
CA CYS A 635 39.82 -37.69 -20.47
C CYS A 635 41.09 -38.57 -20.39
N LYS A 636 41.89 -38.42 -19.33
CA LYS A 636 43.06 -39.28 -19.06
C LYS A 636 42.65 -40.73 -18.77
N MET A 637 41.64 -40.95 -17.93
CA MET A 637 41.13 -42.30 -17.63
C MET A 637 40.60 -43.03 -18.88
N VAL A 638 39.89 -42.31 -19.76
CA VAL A 638 39.38 -42.84 -21.03
C VAL A 638 40.53 -43.22 -21.98
N GLN A 639 41.61 -42.44 -22.01
CA GLN A 639 42.79 -42.78 -22.81
C GLN A 639 43.53 -44.00 -22.25
N ASP A 640 43.65 -44.09 -20.93
CA ASP A 640 44.30 -45.21 -20.23
C ASP A 640 43.45 -46.51 -20.26
N GLY A 641 42.23 -46.45 -20.81
CA GLY A 641 41.32 -47.60 -20.96
C GLY A 641 40.56 -47.96 -19.68
N HIS A 642 40.60 -47.12 -18.65
CA HIS A 642 39.90 -47.33 -17.39
C HIS A 642 38.48 -46.74 -17.45
N VAL A 643 37.46 -47.61 -17.55
CA VAL A 643 36.05 -47.23 -17.59
C VAL A 643 35.36 -47.63 -16.28
N ASP A 644 35.56 -46.79 -15.25
CA ASP A 644 34.97 -47.01 -13.91
C ASP A 644 33.64 -46.25 -13.75
N GLU A 645 32.95 -46.44 -12.62
CA GLU A 645 31.68 -45.77 -12.27
C GLU A 645 31.79 -44.22 -12.36
N THR A 646 32.98 -43.68 -12.13
CA THR A 646 33.27 -42.25 -12.28
C THR A 646 33.22 -41.77 -13.75
N VAL A 647 33.65 -42.60 -14.69
CA VAL A 647 33.58 -42.33 -16.13
C VAL A 647 32.13 -42.46 -16.60
N TYR A 648 31.41 -43.49 -16.16
CA TYR A 648 29.99 -43.66 -16.50
C TYR A 648 29.11 -42.52 -15.99
N ARG A 649 29.31 -42.10 -14.74
CA ARG A 649 28.60 -40.93 -14.19
C ARG A 649 28.90 -39.67 -15.00
N ALA A 650 30.16 -39.51 -15.44
CA ALA A 650 30.52 -38.38 -16.27
C ALA A 650 29.86 -38.43 -17.66
N LEU A 651 29.75 -39.61 -18.27
CA LEU A 651 29.06 -39.81 -19.54
C LEU A 651 27.55 -39.58 -19.43
N ASP A 652 26.94 -39.96 -18.29
CA ASP A 652 25.53 -39.71 -17.98
C ASP A 652 25.21 -38.22 -17.88
N GLU A 653 26.08 -37.45 -17.21
CA GLU A 653 25.97 -35.99 -17.12
C GLU A 653 26.13 -35.35 -18.51
N MET A 654 27.06 -35.84 -19.34
CA MET A 654 27.26 -35.38 -20.72
C MET A 654 26.06 -35.69 -21.62
N ALA A 655 25.41 -36.84 -21.44
CA ALA A 655 24.22 -37.21 -22.19
C ALA A 655 23.00 -36.33 -21.80
N ALA A 656 22.85 -36.03 -20.51
CA ALA A 656 21.77 -35.22 -19.95
C ALA A 656 21.86 -33.72 -20.30
N GLY A 657 23.02 -33.22 -20.74
CA GLY A 657 23.19 -31.85 -21.20
C GLY A 657 23.25 -30.81 -20.07
N VAL A 658 23.80 -31.20 -18.91
CA VAL A 658 24.09 -30.32 -17.76
C VAL A 658 25.54 -29.85 -17.78
#